data_AF-A0A8X7ZBP7-F1
#
_entry.id   AF-A0A8X7ZBP7-F1
#
_cell.length_a   1.000
_cell.length_b   1.000
_cell.length_c   1.000
_cell.angle_alpha   90.00
_cell.angle_beta   90.00
_cell.angle_gamma   90.00
#
_symmetry.space_group_name_H-M   'P 1'
#
loop_
_entity.id
_entity.type
_entity.pdbx_description
1 polymer ?
#
loop_
_entity_poly.entity_id
_entity_poly.type
_entity_poly.pdbx_seq_one_letter_code
_entity_poly.pdbx_strand_id
1 'polypeptide(L)'
;MLREATHSAQVMTLKNTRTDLAVLENNSPSVTALSCGASSSLISSSIEHLCGSSDSFRTLEIGVPKSNSTETKLAWLRSQIVGDDVEFDSPFGRRRLTYADHTASGRSLRYLENFIINNVLPFYGNTHTSDSHVGHRTTKMLHEAAEYIKKCLGGRQNDAIMFCGSGATAAIKRLQEVIGIAVPSTLRERLIKCLSKEERWVVFVGPYEHHSNLLSWRQSLAEVIEIGLDDNGLIDIEDLRRRLETYRHANRPILGSFSASSNVTGIYLDTRGISQLLHQYGGFACFDFAASGPYEKIDMRSGKFDGYDAIFLSPHKFLGGPGSPGILLMRKALYQLGSSAPSTCGGGTVNYVNGFSEEDTLYLNDIEERESGGTPQIIQTIRASLAFWVKEYISHQVIKEQEDIYIEKALNRLLPNKNIWVLGNTTARRQAILSFLVYSTSNSSSTGTVHDLCDGTDNKDVNGEALYTWRETGKRRGKPLHGPFVAALLNDVFGIQARGGCACAGPYGHILLHVNEPSTLAIRSAIEKGYAGVKPGWTRLSFPYYMFIEEFEFILTAIEFLAIYGHRFLPLYHFSWKTGSWTFKKREFKDLVVEENKNNINKFESYLIRAKQIANLLPKFPPQRKIPQDINPNLLFFLV
;
A
#
# COMPACT_ATOMS: atom_id res chain seq x y z
N MET A 1 20.66 62.56 -48.38
CA MET A 1 21.61 62.51 -49.50
C MET A 1 21.47 61.16 -50.18
N LEU A 2 21.08 61.17 -51.47
CA LEU A 2 21.29 60.18 -52.56
C LEU A 2 20.98 58.69 -52.28
N ARG A 3 20.39 57.89 -53.18
CA ARG A 3 19.74 58.03 -54.49
C ARG A 3 19.11 56.64 -54.80
N GLU A 4 18.10 56.63 -55.64
CA GLU A 4 17.41 55.47 -56.21
C GLU A 4 18.34 54.54 -57.02
N ALA A 5 17.97 53.25 -57.11
CA ALA A 5 18.14 52.44 -58.33
C ALA A 5 17.12 51.30 -58.37
N THR A 6 16.20 51.41 -59.34
CA THR A 6 15.25 50.41 -59.81
C THR A 6 15.91 49.39 -60.75
N HIS A 7 15.49 48.12 -60.71
CA HIS A 7 15.40 47.29 -61.92
C HIS A 7 14.29 46.23 -61.84
N SER A 8 13.64 46.07 -62.99
CA SER A 8 12.46 45.28 -63.33
C SER A 8 12.82 43.99 -64.07
N ALA A 9 12.05 42.89 -63.91
CA ALA A 9 11.41 42.15 -65.02
C ALA A 9 10.78 40.79 -64.59
N GLN A 10 9.46 40.73 -64.75
CA GLN A 10 8.54 39.68 -65.26
C GLN A 10 8.78 38.15 -65.16
N VAL A 11 7.80 37.50 -64.51
CA VAL A 11 6.88 36.40 -64.94
C VAL A 11 7.43 35.15 -65.66
N MET A 12 7.24 33.97 -65.04
CA MET A 12 6.61 32.78 -65.69
C MET A 12 6.07 31.76 -64.66
N THR A 13 4.75 31.56 -64.72
CA THR A 13 3.96 30.47 -64.12
C THR A 13 4.22 29.13 -64.81
N LEU A 14 4.34 28.04 -64.06
CA LEU A 14 4.18 26.67 -64.58
C LEU A 14 3.31 25.82 -63.64
N LYS A 15 2.28 25.25 -64.25
CA LYS A 15 1.22 24.40 -63.68
C LYS A 15 1.77 23.01 -63.36
N ASN A 16 1.40 22.47 -62.20
CA ASN A 16 1.53 21.05 -61.88
C ASN A 16 0.29 20.28 -62.36
N THR A 17 0.52 19.21 -63.12
CA THR A 17 -0.47 18.18 -63.45
C THR A 17 0.21 16.82 -63.50
N ARG A 18 -0.58 15.77 -63.17
CA ARG A 18 -0.42 14.34 -63.50
C ARG A 18 0.52 13.52 -62.60
N THR A 19 0.24 12.27 -62.20
CA THR A 19 -0.88 11.32 -62.44
C THR A 19 -0.73 10.14 -61.46
N ASP A 20 -1.84 9.45 -61.19
CA ASP A 20 -1.96 8.13 -60.58
C ASP A 20 -1.11 7.04 -61.26
N LEU A 21 -0.66 6.05 -60.49
CA LEU A 21 -0.22 4.76 -61.01
C LEU A 21 -0.65 3.61 -60.07
N ALA A 22 -1.23 2.62 -60.73
CA ALA A 22 -2.09 1.58 -60.19
C ALA A 22 -1.34 0.31 -59.76
N VAL A 23 -2.10 -0.45 -58.96
CA VAL A 23 -1.90 -1.81 -58.47
C VAL A 23 -1.71 -2.82 -59.61
N LEU A 24 -0.83 -3.81 -59.39
CA LEU A 24 -0.85 -5.10 -60.10
C LEU A 24 -0.72 -6.24 -59.10
N GLU A 25 -1.77 -7.05 -59.05
CA GLU A 25 -1.85 -8.36 -58.41
C GLU A 25 -1.02 -9.40 -59.17
N ASN A 26 -0.56 -10.44 -58.46
CA ASN A 26 -0.31 -11.74 -59.07
C ASN A 26 -0.66 -12.87 -58.09
N ASN A 27 -1.41 -13.84 -58.61
CA ASN A 27 -2.13 -14.89 -57.90
C ASN A 27 -1.43 -16.26 -57.97
N SER A 28 -1.43 -16.98 -56.83
CA SER A 28 -1.70 -18.44 -56.64
C SER A 28 -0.67 -19.51 -57.10
N PRO A 29 -0.77 -20.80 -56.67
CA PRO A 29 -1.50 -21.46 -55.55
C PRO A 29 -0.56 -22.34 -54.64
N SER A 30 -0.94 -22.84 -53.46
CA SER A 30 -1.64 -24.13 -53.32
C SER A 30 -1.58 -24.71 -51.88
N VAL A 31 -2.57 -25.57 -51.61
CA VAL A 31 -2.67 -26.68 -50.63
C VAL A 31 -3.01 -26.38 -49.15
N THR A 32 -4.28 -26.63 -48.87
CA THR A 32 -4.90 -27.00 -47.59
C THR A 32 -4.31 -28.27 -46.95
N ALA A 33 -4.01 -28.21 -45.65
CA ALA A 33 -4.09 -29.36 -44.75
C ALA A 33 -4.58 -28.90 -43.36
N LEU A 34 -5.67 -29.53 -42.90
CA LEU A 34 -6.25 -29.38 -41.57
C LEU A 34 -5.32 -29.92 -40.47
N SER A 35 -5.22 -29.24 -39.32
CA SER A 35 -5.32 -29.91 -38.02
C SER A 35 -5.64 -28.93 -36.89
N CYS A 36 -6.41 -29.43 -35.93
CA CYS A 36 -7.09 -28.72 -34.87
C CYS A 36 -6.18 -28.27 -33.71
N GLY A 37 -6.48 -27.10 -33.15
CA GLY A 37 -6.57 -26.87 -31.71
C GLY A 37 -5.30 -26.91 -30.86
N ALA A 38 -4.76 -25.73 -30.54
CA ALA A 38 -4.08 -25.49 -29.27
C ALA A 38 -4.16 -24.00 -28.90
N SER A 39 -5.07 -23.67 -28.00
CA SER A 39 -5.16 -22.37 -27.31
C SER A 39 -4.03 -22.28 -26.27
N SER A 40 -2.83 -21.83 -26.68
CA SER A 40 -1.72 -21.60 -25.74
C SER A 40 -0.82 -20.40 -26.07
N SER A 41 -1.20 -19.52 -27.00
CA SER A 41 -0.31 -18.45 -27.50
C SER A 41 -0.50 -17.06 -26.87
N LEU A 42 -1.41 -16.87 -25.90
CA LEU A 42 -1.76 -15.52 -25.42
C LEU A 42 -0.98 -15.02 -24.19
N ILE A 43 -0.14 -15.84 -23.55
CA ILE A 43 0.59 -15.45 -22.31
C ILE A 43 2.02 -14.96 -22.61
N SER A 44 2.59 -15.29 -23.78
CA SER A 44 3.97 -14.93 -24.14
C SER A 44 4.17 -13.44 -24.47
N SER A 45 3.13 -12.72 -24.89
CA SER A 45 3.27 -11.36 -25.44
C SER A 45 3.44 -10.24 -24.41
N SER A 46 3.25 -10.53 -23.12
CA SER A 46 3.25 -9.49 -22.06
C SER A 46 4.64 -9.27 -21.44
N ILE A 47 5.47 -10.32 -21.36
CA ILE A 47 6.83 -10.25 -20.78
C ILE A 47 7.80 -9.53 -21.72
N GLU A 48 7.55 -9.59 -23.03
CA GLU A 48 8.37 -8.95 -24.07
C GLU A 48 8.36 -7.41 -24.01
N HIS A 49 7.54 -6.77 -23.19
CA HIS A 49 7.34 -5.32 -23.34
C HIS A 49 8.45 -4.43 -22.76
N LEU A 50 9.12 -4.79 -21.66
CA LEU A 50 10.28 -4.02 -21.17
C LEU A 50 11.56 -4.48 -21.88
N CYS A 51 11.79 -5.78 -21.92
CA CYS A 51 13.03 -6.38 -22.45
C CYS A 51 13.06 -6.45 -23.99
N GLY A 52 11.91 -6.58 -24.64
CA GLY A 52 11.80 -6.65 -26.11
C GLY A 52 11.66 -5.29 -26.80
N SER A 53 11.25 -4.23 -26.08
CA SER A 53 11.11 -2.87 -26.65
C SER A 53 12.22 -1.87 -26.23
N SER A 54 12.93 -2.11 -25.12
CA SER A 54 14.05 -1.26 -24.68
C SER A 54 15.38 -2.00 -24.81
N ASP A 55 16.34 -1.38 -25.50
CA ASP A 55 17.73 -1.85 -25.55
C ASP A 55 18.37 -1.86 -24.14
N SER A 56 17.97 -0.93 -23.27
CA SER A 56 18.59 -0.72 -21.97
C SER A 56 18.23 -1.78 -20.93
N PHE A 57 17.11 -2.49 -21.11
CA PHE A 57 16.64 -3.54 -20.19
C PHE A 57 16.77 -4.96 -20.77
N ARG A 58 17.43 -5.15 -21.91
CA ARG A 58 17.63 -6.48 -22.52
C ARG A 58 18.32 -7.50 -21.62
N THR A 59 19.18 -7.05 -20.70
CA THR A 59 19.91 -7.93 -19.77
C THR A 59 19.06 -8.41 -18.60
N LEU A 60 17.84 -7.87 -18.43
CA LEU A 60 16.94 -8.16 -17.31
C LEU A 60 16.33 -9.58 -17.34
N GLU A 61 16.42 -10.30 -18.46
CA GLU A 61 15.95 -11.70 -18.53
C GLU A 61 17.06 -12.72 -18.26
N ILE A 62 18.31 -12.26 -18.13
CA ILE A 62 19.45 -13.16 -17.91
C ILE A 62 19.36 -13.72 -16.49
N GLY A 63 19.31 -15.06 -16.38
CA GLY A 63 19.22 -15.77 -15.10
C GLY A 63 17.81 -15.84 -14.51
N VAL A 64 16.79 -15.40 -15.25
CA VAL A 64 15.37 -15.53 -14.88
C VAL A 64 14.82 -16.83 -15.49
N PRO A 65 14.07 -17.66 -14.73
CA PRO A 65 13.46 -18.85 -15.28
C PRO A 65 12.51 -18.54 -16.45
N LYS A 66 12.72 -19.20 -17.60
CA LYS A 66 11.80 -19.12 -18.76
C LYS A 66 10.57 -20.04 -18.64
N SER A 67 10.39 -20.67 -17.48
CA SER A 67 9.29 -21.60 -17.22
C SER A 67 7.98 -20.87 -17.01
N ASN A 68 6.89 -21.43 -17.54
CA ASN A 68 5.52 -20.97 -17.25
C ASN A 68 4.97 -21.53 -15.93
N SER A 69 5.72 -22.39 -15.23
CA SER A 69 5.29 -22.94 -13.94
C SER A 69 5.26 -21.85 -12.86
N THR A 70 4.08 -21.64 -12.27
CA THR A 70 3.86 -20.73 -11.14
C THR A 70 4.84 -20.99 -10.01
N GLU A 71 5.01 -22.25 -9.61
CA GLU A 71 5.89 -22.60 -8.49
C GLU A 71 7.36 -22.33 -8.81
N THR A 72 7.81 -22.56 -10.05
CA THR A 72 9.18 -22.20 -10.45
C THR A 72 9.43 -20.69 -10.35
N LYS A 73 8.45 -19.87 -10.76
CA LYS A 73 8.55 -18.41 -10.66
C LYS A 73 8.56 -17.93 -9.21
N LEU A 74 7.68 -18.46 -8.35
CA LEU A 74 7.61 -18.11 -6.95
C LEU A 74 8.85 -18.60 -6.18
N ALA A 75 9.36 -19.80 -6.47
CA ALA A 75 10.59 -20.33 -5.88
C ALA A 75 11.81 -19.48 -6.26
N TRP A 76 11.90 -19.05 -7.53
CA TRP A 76 12.92 -18.09 -7.92
C TRP A 76 12.79 -16.79 -7.14
N LEU A 77 11.58 -16.23 -7.04
CA LEU A 77 11.34 -14.98 -6.33
C LEU A 77 11.79 -15.05 -4.88
N ARG A 78 11.43 -16.14 -4.17
CA ARG A 78 11.86 -16.40 -2.80
C ARG A 78 13.38 -16.46 -2.68
N SER A 79 14.07 -17.14 -3.60
CA SER A 79 15.54 -17.21 -3.59
C SER A 79 16.23 -15.86 -3.82
N GLN A 80 15.52 -14.87 -4.37
CA GLN A 80 16.04 -13.52 -4.57
C GLN A 80 15.83 -12.59 -3.37
N ILE A 81 15.01 -12.97 -2.37
CA ILE A 81 14.74 -12.10 -1.22
C ILE A 81 16.03 -11.88 -0.43
N VAL A 82 16.42 -10.61 -0.26
CA VAL A 82 17.59 -10.26 0.53
C VAL A 82 17.29 -10.54 2.01
N GLY A 83 18.01 -11.50 2.57
CA GLY A 83 17.92 -11.89 3.96
C GLY A 83 16.68 -12.73 4.30
N ASP A 84 16.31 -13.69 3.44
CA ASP A 84 15.21 -14.63 3.66
C ASP A 84 15.46 -15.65 4.80
N ASP A 85 16.73 -15.98 5.02
CA ASP A 85 17.21 -17.01 5.94
C ASP A 85 17.93 -16.43 7.17
N VAL A 86 17.94 -15.10 7.32
CA VAL A 86 18.62 -14.44 8.43
C VAL A 86 17.94 -14.73 9.76
N GLU A 87 18.77 -14.89 10.78
CA GLU A 87 18.34 -15.06 12.16
C GLU A 87 18.80 -13.87 13.00
N PHE A 88 18.07 -13.61 14.07
CA PHE A 88 18.45 -12.61 15.06
C PHE A 88 18.30 -13.18 16.48
N ASP A 89 19.00 -12.55 17.43
CA ASP A 89 18.91 -12.92 18.83
C ASP A 89 17.67 -12.27 19.46
N SER A 90 16.71 -13.11 19.85
CA SER A 90 15.55 -12.70 20.64
C SER A 90 15.78 -13.02 22.12
N PRO A 91 14.96 -12.46 23.03
CA PRO A 91 14.98 -12.87 24.44
C PRO A 91 14.73 -14.37 24.67
N PHE A 92 14.13 -15.07 23.71
CA PHE A 92 13.80 -16.50 23.78
C PHE A 92 14.77 -17.38 22.97
N GLY A 93 15.92 -16.83 22.56
CA GLY A 93 16.95 -17.49 21.78
C GLY A 93 16.99 -17.03 20.32
N ARG A 94 17.78 -17.71 19.48
CA ARG A 94 17.87 -17.42 18.05
C ARG A 94 16.51 -17.65 17.37
N ARG A 95 16.09 -16.70 16.54
CA ARG A 95 14.86 -16.79 15.74
C ARG A 95 15.13 -16.44 14.30
N ARG A 96 14.57 -17.23 13.38
CA ARG A 96 14.46 -16.85 11.97
C ARG A 96 13.58 -15.61 11.86
N LEU A 97 14.00 -14.65 11.04
CA LEU A 97 13.19 -13.49 10.72
C LEU A 97 12.09 -13.89 9.74
N THR A 98 10.88 -14.15 10.25
CA THR A 98 9.69 -14.42 9.42
C THR A 98 8.95 -13.11 9.18
N TYR A 99 9.11 -12.53 7.99
CA TYR A 99 8.56 -11.20 7.70
C TYR A 99 7.08 -11.27 7.30
N ALA A 100 6.21 -10.58 8.05
CA ALA A 100 4.75 -10.59 7.82
C ALA A 100 4.15 -9.17 7.84
N ASP A 101 4.94 -8.12 7.61
CA ASP A 101 4.48 -6.71 7.57
C ASP A 101 4.62 -6.10 6.16
N HIS A 102 4.33 -6.89 5.12
CA HIS A 102 4.41 -6.49 3.70
C HIS A 102 3.49 -5.31 3.35
N THR A 103 2.37 -5.15 4.06
CA THR A 103 1.50 -3.97 3.92
C THR A 103 2.24 -2.65 4.22
N ALA A 104 3.25 -2.69 5.10
CA ALA A 104 4.06 -1.51 5.41
C ALA A 104 5.14 -1.25 4.35
N SER A 105 5.88 -2.28 3.94
CA SER A 105 6.91 -2.19 2.90
C SER A 105 7.24 -3.56 2.30
N GLY A 106 7.65 -3.59 1.03
CA GLY A 106 8.21 -4.77 0.40
C GLY A 106 9.64 -5.04 0.89
N ARG A 107 10.20 -6.18 0.51
CA ARG A 107 11.61 -6.55 0.74
C ARG A 107 12.44 -6.26 -0.50
N SER A 108 13.76 -6.09 -0.37
CA SER A 108 14.65 -5.95 -1.53
C SER A 108 14.91 -7.29 -2.20
N LEU A 109 15.23 -7.27 -3.49
CA LEU A 109 15.59 -8.45 -4.27
C LEU A 109 17.03 -8.37 -4.75
N ARG A 110 17.82 -9.41 -4.49
CA ARG A 110 19.22 -9.53 -4.90
C ARG A 110 19.38 -9.31 -6.41
N TYR A 111 18.47 -9.87 -7.20
CA TYR A 111 18.44 -9.70 -8.65
C TYR A 111 18.41 -8.23 -9.08
N LEU A 112 17.52 -7.44 -8.47
CA LEU A 112 17.36 -6.02 -8.81
C LEU A 112 18.52 -5.17 -8.30
N GLU A 113 19.03 -5.46 -7.09
CA GLU A 113 20.23 -4.79 -6.59
C GLU A 113 21.43 -5.02 -7.52
N ASN A 114 21.63 -6.27 -7.94
CA ASN A 114 22.71 -6.62 -8.86
C ASN A 114 22.53 -5.95 -10.23
N PHE A 115 21.29 -5.84 -10.73
CA PHE A 115 21.02 -5.12 -11.98
C PHE A 115 21.45 -3.66 -11.86
N ILE A 116 21.08 -2.97 -10.78
CA ILE A 116 21.44 -1.58 -10.54
C ILE A 116 22.96 -1.43 -10.42
N ILE A 117 23.61 -2.28 -9.62
CA ILE A 117 25.06 -2.25 -9.40
C ILE A 117 25.83 -2.48 -10.70
N ASN A 118 25.39 -3.40 -11.55
CA ASN A 118 26.16 -3.83 -12.71
C ASN A 118 25.79 -3.10 -14.01
N ASN A 119 24.57 -2.57 -14.14
CA ASN A 119 24.06 -2.01 -15.41
C ASN A 119 23.69 -0.52 -15.33
N VAL A 120 23.40 0.01 -14.13
CA VAL A 120 23.00 1.41 -13.94
C VAL A 120 24.17 2.23 -13.43
N LEU A 121 24.70 1.89 -12.25
CA LEU A 121 25.74 2.69 -11.58
C LEU A 121 27.04 2.88 -12.39
N PRO A 122 27.56 1.89 -13.13
CA PRO A 122 28.81 2.06 -13.88
C PRO A 122 28.70 3.08 -15.02
N PHE A 123 27.49 3.36 -15.49
CA PHE A 123 27.22 4.28 -16.61
C PHE A 123 26.40 5.50 -16.18
N TYR A 124 26.34 5.76 -14.88
CA TYR A 124 25.56 6.85 -14.33
C TYR A 124 26.15 8.21 -14.71
N GLY A 125 25.32 9.04 -15.35
CA GLY A 125 25.55 10.46 -15.57
C GLY A 125 24.30 11.24 -15.17
N ASN A 126 24.46 12.49 -14.74
CA ASN A 126 23.28 13.31 -14.45
C ASN A 126 22.45 13.51 -15.72
N THR A 127 21.13 13.60 -15.56
CA THR A 127 20.20 13.93 -16.64
C THR A 127 20.23 15.45 -16.89
N HIS A 128 19.52 15.94 -17.91
CA HIS A 128 19.47 17.35 -18.40
C HIS A 128 20.47 17.73 -19.47
N THR A 129 21.58 16.99 -19.62
CA THR A 129 22.47 17.10 -20.80
C THR A 129 22.76 15.71 -21.36
N SER A 130 22.51 15.53 -22.66
CA SER A 130 22.67 14.23 -23.35
C SER A 130 23.88 14.22 -24.29
N ASP A 131 24.78 15.19 -24.18
CA ASP A 131 25.94 15.34 -25.07
C ASP A 131 27.02 14.27 -24.83
N SER A 132 27.05 13.69 -23.63
CA SER A 132 27.98 12.63 -23.25
C SER A 132 27.32 11.25 -23.26
N HIS A 133 28.10 10.20 -23.48
CA HIS A 133 27.61 8.82 -23.50
C HIS A 133 26.80 8.45 -22.24
N VAL A 134 27.31 8.81 -21.05
CA VAL A 134 26.67 8.48 -19.76
C VAL A 134 25.41 9.32 -19.51
N GLY A 135 25.40 10.59 -19.90
CA GLY A 135 24.23 11.47 -19.79
C GLY A 135 23.10 11.01 -20.72
N HIS A 136 23.42 10.70 -21.98
CA HIS A 136 22.47 10.15 -22.95
C HIS A 136 21.89 8.81 -22.46
N ARG A 137 22.76 7.88 -22.04
CA ARG A 137 22.33 6.54 -21.60
C ARG A 137 21.44 6.61 -20.36
N THR A 138 21.81 7.40 -19.36
CA THR A 138 21.03 7.53 -18.12
C THR A 138 19.67 8.19 -18.38
N THR A 139 19.64 9.23 -19.23
CA THR A 139 18.40 9.89 -19.65
C THR A 139 17.47 8.92 -20.40
N LYS A 140 18.01 8.14 -21.35
CA LYS A 140 17.25 7.10 -22.06
C LYS A 140 16.67 6.07 -21.10
N MET A 141 17.46 5.55 -20.16
CA MET A 141 16.99 4.58 -19.16
C MET A 141 15.90 5.15 -18.25
N LEU A 142 16.01 6.41 -17.85
CA LEU A 142 14.99 7.08 -17.04
C LEU A 142 13.66 7.19 -17.80
N HIS A 143 13.70 7.65 -19.05
CA HIS A 143 12.50 7.77 -19.89
C HIS A 143 11.85 6.41 -20.16
N GLU A 144 12.64 5.39 -20.50
CA GLU A 144 12.14 4.03 -20.69
C GLU A 144 11.52 3.45 -19.42
N ALA A 145 12.12 3.72 -18.24
CA ALA A 145 11.55 3.33 -16.96
C ALA A 145 10.21 4.04 -16.68
N ALA A 146 10.13 5.35 -16.95
CA ALA A 146 8.92 6.12 -16.75
C ALA A 146 7.76 5.68 -17.65
N GLU A 147 8.04 5.53 -18.96
CA GLU A 147 7.08 5.05 -19.95
C GLU A 147 6.61 3.62 -19.64
N TYR A 148 7.51 2.75 -19.21
CA TYR A 148 7.15 1.39 -18.81
C TYR A 148 6.16 1.39 -17.64
N ILE A 149 6.45 2.15 -16.58
CA ILE A 149 5.55 2.26 -15.42
C ILE A 149 4.20 2.84 -15.86
N LYS A 150 4.22 3.94 -16.64
CA LYS A 150 3.01 4.58 -17.15
C LYS A 150 2.13 3.59 -17.92
N LYS A 151 2.74 2.76 -18.76
CA LYS A 151 2.06 1.68 -19.49
C LYS A 151 1.50 0.61 -18.56
N CYS A 152 2.27 0.12 -17.58
CA CYS A 152 1.80 -0.86 -16.60
C CYS A 152 0.59 -0.37 -15.81
N LEU A 153 0.44 0.94 -15.65
CA LEU A 153 -0.69 1.59 -14.99
C LEU A 153 -1.87 1.90 -15.92
N GLY A 154 -1.77 1.58 -17.21
CA GLY A 154 -2.80 1.90 -18.21
C GLY A 154 -2.86 3.38 -18.62
N GLY A 155 -1.81 4.15 -18.32
CA GLY A 155 -1.69 5.56 -18.72
C GLY A 155 -1.56 5.71 -20.23
N ARG A 156 -2.10 6.82 -20.76
CA ARG A 156 -2.09 7.18 -22.19
C ARG A 156 -1.48 8.57 -22.38
N GLN A 157 -1.47 9.07 -23.63
CA GLN A 157 -0.87 10.36 -24.00
C GLN A 157 -1.49 11.58 -23.28
N ASN A 158 -2.78 11.47 -22.90
CA ASN A 158 -3.52 12.50 -22.16
C ASN A 158 -3.30 12.42 -20.64
N ASP A 159 -2.45 11.51 -20.19
CA ASP A 159 -2.07 11.35 -18.80
C ASP A 159 -0.60 11.78 -18.64
N ALA A 160 -0.26 12.26 -17.44
CA ALA A 160 1.07 12.68 -17.03
C ALA A 160 1.52 11.83 -15.83
N ILE A 161 2.72 11.24 -15.92
CA ILE A 161 3.35 10.55 -14.80
C ILE A 161 4.36 11.48 -14.10
N MET A 162 4.35 11.48 -12.77
CA MET A 162 5.29 12.23 -11.94
C MET A 162 5.86 11.34 -10.85
N PHE A 163 7.16 11.47 -10.62
CA PHE A 163 7.87 10.78 -9.55
C PHE A 163 8.03 11.72 -8.37
N CYS A 164 7.25 11.46 -7.32
CA CYS A 164 7.02 12.36 -6.20
C CYS A 164 7.73 11.81 -4.96
N GLY A 165 8.68 12.56 -4.38
CA GLY A 165 9.41 12.23 -3.12
C GLY A 165 9.12 10.87 -2.46
N SER A 166 8.60 10.87 -1.23
CA SER A 166 8.40 9.64 -0.46
C SER A 166 6.96 9.13 -0.49
N GLY A 167 6.71 8.10 -1.31
CA GLY A 167 5.47 7.32 -1.36
C GLY A 167 4.23 8.10 -1.81
N ALA A 168 3.06 7.48 -1.69
CA ALA A 168 1.77 8.06 -2.07
C ALA A 168 1.48 9.38 -1.34
N THR A 169 2.04 9.60 -0.15
CA THR A 169 1.97 10.88 0.56
C THR A 169 2.49 12.05 -0.29
N ALA A 170 3.66 11.89 -0.90
CA ALA A 170 4.23 12.90 -1.78
C ALA A 170 3.44 13.03 -3.09
N ALA A 171 2.87 11.93 -3.60
CA ALA A 171 2.03 11.95 -4.80
C ALA A 171 0.71 12.71 -4.58
N ILE A 172 0.03 12.48 -3.46
CA ILE A 172 -1.20 13.21 -3.07
C ILE A 172 -0.89 14.70 -2.89
N LYS A 173 0.22 15.02 -2.21
CA LYS A 173 0.66 16.40 -2.04
C LYS A 173 0.97 17.06 -3.40
N ARG A 174 1.67 16.35 -4.29
CA ARG A 174 1.95 16.84 -5.65
C ARG A 174 0.67 17.12 -6.42
N LEU A 175 -0.34 16.25 -6.31
CA LEU A 175 -1.65 16.53 -6.93
C LEU A 175 -2.24 17.85 -6.40
N GLN A 176 -2.23 18.07 -5.08
CA GLN A 176 -2.73 19.31 -4.48
C GLN A 176 -1.98 20.55 -4.98
N GLU A 177 -0.67 20.43 -5.21
CA GLU A 177 0.17 21.51 -5.75
C GLU A 177 -0.21 21.83 -7.19
N VAL A 178 -0.29 20.82 -8.07
CA VAL A 178 -0.58 21.03 -9.49
C VAL A 178 -2.04 21.41 -9.78
N ILE A 179 -2.97 21.10 -8.87
CA ILE A 179 -4.36 21.60 -8.96
C ILE A 179 -4.54 22.97 -8.27
N GLY A 180 -3.49 23.51 -7.63
CA GLY A 180 -3.48 24.87 -7.08
C GLY A 180 -4.11 25.05 -5.70
N ILE A 181 -4.26 23.99 -4.90
CA ILE A 181 -4.89 24.09 -3.56
C ILE A 181 -3.93 23.83 -2.38
N ALA A 182 -2.67 23.52 -2.68
CA ALA A 182 -1.62 23.35 -1.69
C ALA A 182 -1.13 24.72 -1.19
N VAL A 183 -1.11 24.91 0.13
CA VAL A 183 -0.60 26.13 0.77
C VAL A 183 0.24 25.80 2.00
N PRO A 184 1.15 26.69 2.43
CA PRO A 184 1.78 26.60 3.74
C PRO A 184 0.72 26.61 4.85
N SER A 185 0.88 25.74 5.86
CA SER A 185 -0.09 25.60 6.96
C SER A 185 -0.32 26.91 7.73
N THR A 186 0.71 27.75 7.83
CA THR A 186 0.66 29.07 8.48
C THR A 186 -0.22 30.09 7.76
N LEU A 187 -0.50 29.89 6.47
CA LEU A 187 -1.31 30.81 5.64
C LEU A 187 -2.73 30.29 5.37
N ARG A 188 -3.00 29.00 5.64
CA ARG A 188 -4.26 28.33 5.30
C ARG A 188 -5.50 29.08 5.78
N GLU A 189 -5.57 29.39 7.07
CA GLU A 189 -6.75 30.04 7.66
C GLU A 189 -6.99 31.46 7.10
N ARG A 190 -5.91 32.17 6.74
CA ARG A 190 -6.02 33.49 6.12
C ARG A 190 -6.57 33.38 4.70
N LEU A 191 -6.05 32.44 3.91
CA LEU A 191 -6.47 32.25 2.52
C LEU A 191 -7.90 31.72 2.42
N ILE A 192 -8.31 30.77 3.28
CA ILE A 192 -9.70 30.29 3.32
C ILE A 192 -10.70 31.43 3.57
N LYS A 193 -10.33 32.43 4.37
CA LYS A 193 -11.19 33.61 4.62
C LYS A 193 -11.25 34.58 3.43
N CYS A 194 -10.27 34.53 2.53
CA CYS A 194 -10.21 35.38 1.35
C CYS A 194 -10.88 34.75 0.12
N LEU A 195 -11.04 33.43 0.11
CA LEU A 195 -11.66 32.69 -1.00
C LEU A 195 -13.18 32.64 -0.83
N SER A 196 -13.90 32.82 -1.93
CA SER A 196 -15.31 32.46 -2.03
C SER A 196 -15.50 30.94 -1.93
N LYS A 197 -16.74 30.48 -1.71
CA LYS A 197 -17.01 29.03 -1.63
C LYS A 197 -16.81 28.36 -2.99
N GLU A 198 -17.14 29.08 -4.05
CA GLU A 198 -17.12 28.65 -5.45
C GLU A 198 -15.69 28.37 -5.94
N GLU A 199 -14.70 29.11 -5.42
CA GLU A 199 -13.27 28.90 -5.70
C GLU A 199 -12.68 27.67 -5.01
N ARG A 200 -13.37 27.12 -4.00
CA ARG A 200 -12.86 26.00 -3.19
C ARG A 200 -13.32 24.67 -3.75
N TRP A 201 -12.36 23.81 -4.07
CA TRP A 201 -12.59 22.41 -4.39
C TRP A 201 -13.39 21.69 -3.30
N VAL A 202 -14.29 20.79 -3.70
CA VAL A 202 -14.96 19.84 -2.81
C VAL A 202 -14.27 18.49 -2.98
N VAL A 203 -13.66 17.99 -1.90
CA VAL A 203 -12.93 16.73 -1.90
C VAL A 203 -13.65 15.70 -1.04
N PHE A 204 -14.15 14.65 -1.67
CA PHE A 204 -14.75 13.50 -0.99
C PHE A 204 -13.68 12.49 -0.63
N VAL A 205 -13.68 11.99 0.60
CA VAL A 205 -12.76 10.96 1.08
C VAL A 205 -13.50 9.83 1.76
N GLY A 206 -12.95 8.63 1.70
CA GLY A 206 -13.59 7.43 2.23
C GLY A 206 -13.41 7.21 3.74
N PRO A 207 -14.04 6.16 4.28
CA PRO A 207 -13.90 5.79 5.69
C PRO A 207 -12.58 5.04 5.97
N TYR A 208 -11.89 4.54 4.94
CA TYR A 208 -10.69 3.71 5.06
C TYR A 208 -9.38 4.48 4.96
N GLU A 209 -9.44 5.80 4.84
CA GLU A 209 -8.28 6.55 4.40
C GLU A 209 -7.09 6.42 5.36
N HIS A 210 -5.95 6.11 4.76
CA HIS A 210 -4.66 6.35 5.40
C HIS A 210 -4.53 7.85 5.71
N HIS A 211 -3.83 8.20 6.79
CA HIS A 211 -3.64 9.60 7.19
C HIS A 211 -3.11 10.49 6.05
N SER A 212 -2.28 9.95 5.15
CA SER A 212 -1.81 10.64 3.95
C SER A 212 -2.94 11.08 3.01
N ASN A 213 -4.01 10.30 2.91
CA ASN A 213 -5.17 10.59 2.06
C ASN A 213 -6.37 11.17 2.84
N LEU A 214 -6.14 11.67 4.04
CA LEU A 214 -7.15 12.39 4.84
C LEU A 214 -6.59 13.71 5.38
N LEU A 215 -5.51 13.66 6.15
CA LEU A 215 -4.93 14.84 6.79
C LEU A 215 -4.39 15.82 5.74
N SER A 216 -3.80 15.29 4.66
CA SER A 216 -3.30 16.11 3.56
C SER A 216 -4.41 16.99 2.96
N TRP A 217 -5.57 16.39 2.66
CA TRP A 217 -6.73 17.14 2.14
C TRP A 217 -7.30 18.11 3.18
N ARG A 218 -7.42 17.71 4.44
CA ARG A 218 -7.87 18.59 5.54
C ARG A 218 -6.97 19.82 5.70
N GLN A 219 -5.67 19.70 5.39
CA GLN A 219 -4.71 20.81 5.46
C GLN A 219 -4.55 21.59 4.14
N SER A 220 -5.31 21.25 3.10
CA SER A 220 -5.40 22.02 1.86
C SER A 220 -6.44 23.15 1.96
N LEU A 221 -6.63 23.89 0.86
CA LEU A 221 -7.71 24.89 0.72
C LEU A 221 -9.10 24.27 0.41
N ALA A 222 -9.16 22.97 0.11
CA ALA A 222 -10.43 22.30 -0.18
C ALA A 222 -11.40 22.28 1.00
N GLU A 223 -12.68 22.08 0.69
CA GLU A 223 -13.67 21.59 1.63
C GLU A 223 -13.67 20.06 1.57
N VAL A 224 -13.44 19.40 2.70
CA VAL A 224 -13.33 17.94 2.78
C VAL A 224 -14.62 17.34 3.30
N ILE A 225 -15.17 16.39 2.55
CA ILE A 225 -16.39 15.66 2.87
C ILE A 225 -16.04 14.19 3.12
N GLU A 226 -16.19 13.76 4.36
CA GLU A 226 -15.90 12.38 4.78
C GLU A 226 -17.15 11.51 4.65
N ILE A 227 -17.04 10.43 3.87
CA ILE A 227 -18.07 9.41 3.70
C ILE A 227 -17.88 8.32 4.75
N GLY A 228 -18.98 7.96 5.42
CA GLY A 228 -19.00 6.96 6.48
C GLY A 228 -19.02 5.52 5.99
N LEU A 229 -19.19 4.60 6.94
CA LEU A 229 -19.50 3.20 6.66
C LEU A 229 -21.00 2.95 6.67
N ASP A 230 -21.45 1.96 5.90
CA ASP A 230 -22.77 1.37 5.98
C ASP A 230 -22.88 0.36 7.15
N ASP A 231 -24.06 -0.24 7.32
CA ASP A 231 -24.32 -1.24 8.36
C ASP A 231 -23.49 -2.53 8.21
N ASN A 232 -22.94 -2.78 7.02
CA ASN A 232 -22.05 -3.92 6.77
C ASN A 232 -20.58 -3.59 7.07
N GLY A 233 -20.27 -2.37 7.51
CA GLY A 233 -18.90 -1.90 7.68
C GLY A 233 -18.17 -1.72 6.35
N LEU A 234 -18.91 -1.49 5.26
CA LEU A 234 -18.43 -1.11 3.94
C LEU A 234 -18.61 0.39 3.71
N ILE A 235 -18.05 0.97 2.64
CA ILE A 235 -18.30 2.40 2.34
C ILE A 235 -19.79 2.64 2.08
N ASP A 236 -20.36 3.71 2.65
CA ASP A 236 -21.74 4.10 2.38
C ASP A 236 -21.85 4.83 1.02
N ILE A 237 -22.13 4.04 -0.03
CA ILE A 237 -22.31 4.56 -1.41
C ILE A 237 -23.55 5.45 -1.51
N GLU A 238 -24.58 5.23 -0.68
CA GLU A 238 -25.79 6.06 -0.69
C GLU A 238 -25.54 7.44 -0.07
N ASP A 239 -24.78 7.49 1.03
CA ASP A 239 -24.29 8.76 1.59
C ASP A 239 -23.44 9.51 0.57
N LEU A 240 -22.51 8.82 -0.12
CA LEU A 240 -21.71 9.44 -1.18
C LEU A 240 -22.62 10.06 -2.27
N ARG A 241 -23.62 9.33 -2.77
CA ARG A 241 -24.55 9.83 -3.78
C ARG A 241 -25.34 11.04 -3.28
N ARG A 242 -25.92 10.96 -2.09
CA ARG A 242 -26.70 12.05 -1.48
C ARG A 242 -25.86 13.32 -1.32
N ARG A 243 -24.60 13.19 -0.88
CA ARG A 243 -23.71 14.33 -0.73
C ARG A 243 -23.28 14.88 -2.08
N LEU A 244 -22.97 14.05 -3.08
CA LEU A 244 -22.68 14.51 -4.44
C LEU A 244 -23.84 15.33 -5.03
N GLU A 245 -25.08 14.88 -4.85
CA GLU A 245 -26.28 15.62 -5.31
C GLU A 245 -26.38 17.01 -4.66
N THR A 246 -25.97 17.15 -3.39
CA THR A 246 -25.93 18.46 -2.70
C THR A 246 -24.99 19.46 -3.39
N TYR A 247 -23.90 19.00 -4.01
CA TYR A 247 -22.92 19.86 -4.69
C TYR A 247 -23.10 19.94 -6.21
N ARG A 248 -24.07 19.22 -6.79
CA ARG A 248 -24.29 19.15 -8.24
C ARG A 248 -24.43 20.52 -8.91
N HIS A 249 -25.07 21.46 -8.23
CA HIS A 249 -25.31 22.83 -8.71
C HIS A 249 -24.50 23.88 -7.96
N ALA A 250 -23.50 23.48 -7.17
CA ALA A 250 -22.69 24.40 -6.38
C ALA A 250 -21.66 25.18 -7.22
N ASN A 251 -21.51 24.87 -8.52
CA ASN A 251 -20.52 25.45 -9.42
C ASN A 251 -19.08 25.38 -8.87
N ARG A 252 -18.72 24.24 -8.29
CA ARG A 252 -17.43 23.98 -7.66
C ARG A 252 -16.78 22.75 -8.28
N PRO A 253 -15.44 22.72 -8.41
CA PRO A 253 -14.75 21.52 -8.86
C PRO A 253 -14.87 20.42 -7.79
N ILE A 254 -15.28 19.23 -8.21
CA ILE A 254 -15.48 18.06 -7.36
C ILE A 254 -14.36 17.05 -7.62
N LEU A 255 -13.83 16.49 -6.54
CA LEU A 255 -12.83 15.41 -6.59
C LEU A 255 -13.16 14.37 -5.52
N GLY A 256 -13.14 13.09 -5.89
CA GLY A 256 -13.11 11.98 -4.96
C GLY A 256 -11.69 11.46 -4.79
N SER A 257 -11.23 11.29 -3.56
CA SER A 257 -9.92 10.73 -3.23
C SER A 257 -10.07 9.57 -2.26
N PHE A 258 -10.05 8.34 -2.78
CA PHE A 258 -10.38 7.14 -2.01
C PHE A 258 -9.25 6.12 -2.01
N SER A 259 -9.04 5.44 -0.88
CA SER A 259 -8.14 4.28 -0.82
C SER A 259 -8.73 3.11 -1.61
N ALA A 260 -8.00 2.58 -2.59
CA ALA A 260 -8.45 1.44 -3.41
C ALA A 260 -8.57 0.14 -2.58
N SER A 261 -7.81 0.05 -1.49
CA SER A 261 -7.90 -1.01 -0.49
C SER A 261 -7.51 -0.47 0.88
N SER A 262 -8.17 -0.96 1.93
CA SER A 262 -7.83 -0.62 3.30
C SER A 262 -6.48 -1.22 3.71
N ASN A 263 -5.52 -0.38 4.11
CA ASN A 263 -4.26 -0.84 4.71
C ASN A 263 -4.43 -1.48 6.10
N VAL A 264 -5.65 -1.41 6.67
CA VAL A 264 -6.00 -2.02 7.94
C VAL A 264 -6.61 -3.39 7.71
N THR A 265 -7.71 -3.47 6.97
CA THR A 265 -8.54 -4.67 6.86
C THR A 265 -8.30 -5.46 5.57
N GLY A 266 -7.58 -4.88 4.62
CA GLY A 266 -7.39 -5.42 3.28
C GLY A 266 -8.62 -5.29 2.38
N ILE A 267 -9.76 -4.82 2.89
CA ILE A 267 -11.01 -4.73 2.12
C ILE A 267 -10.82 -3.87 0.89
N TYR A 268 -11.18 -4.42 -0.28
CA TYR A 268 -11.16 -3.72 -1.54
C TYR A 268 -12.35 -2.78 -1.69
N LEU A 269 -12.09 -1.64 -2.32
CA LEU A 269 -13.12 -0.70 -2.72
C LEU A 269 -13.57 -1.01 -4.16
N ASP A 270 -14.86 -0.86 -4.47
CA ASP A 270 -15.32 -0.81 -5.86
C ASP A 270 -14.93 0.52 -6.51
N THR A 271 -13.64 0.60 -6.88
CA THR A 271 -13.03 1.79 -7.47
C THR A 271 -13.68 2.17 -8.80
N ARG A 272 -14.15 1.19 -9.58
CA ARG A 272 -14.82 1.43 -10.87
C ARG A 272 -16.21 2.00 -10.67
N GLY A 273 -17.01 1.41 -9.78
CA GLY A 273 -18.35 1.92 -9.44
C GLY A 273 -18.30 3.34 -8.87
N ILE A 274 -17.34 3.62 -7.97
CA ILE A 274 -17.15 4.98 -7.42
C ILE A 274 -16.69 5.96 -8.49
N SER A 275 -15.79 5.55 -9.39
CA SER A 275 -15.38 6.39 -10.51
C SER A 275 -16.56 6.78 -11.40
N GLN A 276 -17.40 5.81 -11.78
CA GLN A 276 -18.62 6.07 -12.55
C GLN A 276 -19.54 7.05 -11.81
N LEU A 277 -19.75 6.83 -10.52
CA LEU A 277 -20.60 7.70 -9.71
C LEU A 277 -20.06 9.13 -9.66
N LEU A 278 -18.77 9.34 -9.38
CA LEU A 278 -18.18 10.68 -9.36
C LEU A 278 -18.32 11.39 -10.72
N HIS A 279 -18.06 10.66 -11.81
CA HIS A 279 -18.13 11.21 -13.16
C HIS A 279 -19.56 11.61 -13.56
N GLN A 280 -20.60 10.92 -13.07
CA GLN A 280 -22.00 11.32 -13.27
C GLN A 280 -22.33 12.71 -12.71
N TYR A 281 -21.56 13.17 -11.72
CA TYR A 281 -21.69 14.50 -11.11
C TYR A 281 -20.58 15.47 -11.59
N GLY A 282 -19.86 15.13 -12.66
CA GLY A 282 -18.78 15.97 -13.20
C GLY A 282 -17.54 16.05 -12.32
N GLY A 283 -17.40 15.16 -11.34
CA GLY A 283 -16.23 15.09 -10.45
C GLY A 283 -15.09 14.26 -11.03
N PHE A 284 -13.89 14.43 -10.48
CA PHE A 284 -12.71 13.61 -10.78
C PHE A 284 -12.60 12.43 -9.80
N ALA A 285 -12.14 11.28 -10.28
CA ALA A 285 -11.95 10.07 -9.49
C ALA A 285 -10.46 9.75 -9.27
N CYS A 286 -9.98 9.95 -8.05
CA CYS A 286 -8.59 9.73 -7.65
C CYS A 286 -8.49 8.59 -6.63
N PHE A 287 -7.52 7.70 -6.80
CA PHE A 287 -7.40 6.52 -5.94
C PHE A 287 -5.99 6.33 -5.37
N ASP A 288 -5.93 6.09 -4.06
CA ASP A 288 -4.71 5.66 -3.38
C ASP A 288 -4.55 4.13 -3.48
N PHE A 289 -3.61 3.71 -4.33
CA PHE A 289 -3.24 2.31 -4.54
C PHE A 289 -2.01 1.91 -3.70
N ALA A 290 -1.62 2.66 -2.67
CA ALA A 290 -0.44 2.32 -1.87
C ALA A 290 -0.53 0.91 -1.26
N ALA A 291 -1.70 0.47 -0.79
CA ALA A 291 -1.86 -0.86 -0.19
C ALA A 291 -2.04 -1.98 -1.24
N SER A 292 -2.87 -1.76 -2.26
CA SER A 292 -3.23 -2.77 -3.27
C SER A 292 -2.32 -2.82 -4.49
N GLY A 293 -1.59 -1.74 -4.78
CA GLY A 293 -0.78 -1.62 -5.98
C GLY A 293 0.28 -2.71 -6.19
N PRO A 294 0.93 -3.27 -5.16
CA PRO A 294 1.83 -4.41 -5.34
C PRO A 294 1.14 -5.67 -5.88
N TYR A 295 -0.18 -5.77 -5.74
CA TYR A 295 -0.91 -7.03 -5.90
C TYR A 295 -1.91 -7.01 -7.04
N GLU A 296 -2.68 -5.92 -7.17
CA GLU A 296 -3.76 -5.86 -8.16
C GLU A 296 -3.32 -5.28 -9.51
N LYS A 297 -4.00 -5.69 -10.59
CA LYS A 297 -3.87 -5.00 -11.88
C LYS A 297 -4.42 -3.58 -11.73
N ILE A 298 -3.60 -2.60 -12.06
CA ILE A 298 -4.02 -1.20 -12.12
C ILE A 298 -4.18 -0.82 -13.58
N ASP A 299 -5.33 -0.26 -13.91
CA ASP A 299 -5.59 0.24 -15.26
C ASP A 299 -6.31 1.59 -15.15
N MET A 300 -5.62 2.67 -15.51
CA MET A 300 -6.18 4.00 -15.44
C MET A 300 -7.39 4.15 -16.36
N ARG A 301 -7.46 3.41 -17.48
CA ARG A 301 -8.51 3.56 -18.48
C ARG A 301 -8.92 2.20 -19.08
N SER A 302 -10.04 1.66 -18.55
CA SER A 302 -10.68 0.46 -19.11
C SER A 302 -11.25 0.66 -20.52
N GLY A 303 -11.41 1.92 -20.97
CA GLY A 303 -12.14 2.31 -22.17
C GLY A 303 -13.63 2.64 -21.92
N LYS A 304 -14.12 2.51 -20.68
CA LYS A 304 -15.48 2.89 -20.25
C LYS A 304 -15.47 4.18 -19.43
N PHE A 305 -16.66 4.63 -19.03
CA PHE A 305 -16.88 5.79 -18.14
C PHE A 305 -16.54 5.49 -16.65
N ASP A 306 -15.53 4.67 -16.40
CA ASP A 306 -15.10 4.17 -15.08
C ASP A 306 -13.58 4.30 -14.86
N GLY A 307 -12.93 5.09 -15.71
CA GLY A 307 -11.49 5.30 -15.70
C GLY A 307 -11.06 6.32 -14.63
N TYR A 308 -9.91 6.10 -14.02
CA TYR A 308 -9.42 6.95 -12.94
C TYR A 308 -8.76 8.22 -13.48
N ASP A 309 -8.97 9.35 -12.82
CA ASP A 309 -8.35 10.62 -13.18
C ASP A 309 -7.02 10.85 -12.47
N ALA A 310 -6.80 10.22 -11.31
CA ALA A 310 -5.46 10.11 -10.72
C ALA A 310 -5.25 8.82 -9.93
N ILE A 311 -4.00 8.38 -9.86
CA ILE A 311 -3.53 7.20 -9.15
C ILE A 311 -2.32 7.60 -8.29
N PHE A 312 -2.36 7.27 -7.00
CA PHE A 312 -1.25 7.46 -6.07
C PHE A 312 -0.66 6.11 -5.70
N LEU A 313 0.68 6.03 -5.69
CA LEU A 313 1.38 4.78 -5.41
C LEU A 313 2.57 4.96 -4.46
N SER A 314 2.83 3.89 -3.71
CA SER A 314 4.02 3.71 -2.89
C SER A 314 4.83 2.50 -3.37
N PRO A 315 5.65 2.63 -4.41
CA PRO A 315 6.52 1.56 -4.92
C PRO A 315 7.40 0.88 -3.86
N HIS A 316 7.76 1.53 -2.75
CA HIS A 316 8.48 0.86 -1.65
C HIS A 316 7.71 -0.32 -1.01
N LYS A 317 6.39 -0.42 -1.24
CA LYS A 317 5.55 -1.56 -0.84
C LYS A 317 5.56 -2.71 -1.84
N PHE A 318 6.10 -2.50 -3.04
CA PHE A 318 6.31 -3.55 -4.02
C PHE A 318 7.54 -4.36 -3.62
N LEU A 319 7.53 -5.65 -3.93
CA LEU A 319 8.71 -6.48 -3.78
C LEU A 319 9.82 -5.98 -4.71
N GLY A 320 11.00 -5.69 -4.15
CA GLY A 320 12.12 -5.07 -4.84
C GLY A 320 12.07 -3.53 -4.88
N GLY A 321 10.97 -2.91 -4.44
CA GLY A 321 10.77 -1.47 -4.49
C GLY A 321 11.31 -0.60 -3.34
N PRO A 322 11.81 -1.10 -2.18
CA PRO A 322 12.40 -0.21 -1.16
C PRO A 322 13.44 0.76 -1.74
N GLY A 323 13.27 2.05 -1.47
CA GLY A 323 14.11 3.12 -2.03
C GLY A 323 13.57 3.77 -3.31
N SER A 324 12.43 3.34 -3.84
CA SER A 324 11.73 3.97 -4.97
C SER A 324 10.92 5.21 -4.57
N PRO A 325 10.63 6.14 -5.51
CA PRO A 325 9.87 7.35 -5.24
C PRO A 325 8.38 7.01 -5.12
N GLY A 326 7.58 7.93 -4.57
CA GLY A 326 6.14 7.94 -4.81
C GLY A 326 5.81 8.20 -6.28
N ILE A 327 4.65 7.75 -6.75
CA ILE A 327 4.23 7.95 -8.14
C ILE A 327 2.83 8.55 -8.15
N LEU A 328 2.68 9.63 -8.93
CA LEU A 328 1.40 10.19 -9.35
C LEU A 328 1.25 9.94 -10.84
N LEU A 329 0.22 9.20 -11.24
CA LEU A 329 -0.24 9.18 -12.62
C LEU A 329 -1.58 9.90 -12.66
N MET A 330 -1.69 10.99 -13.42
CA MET A 330 -2.91 11.79 -13.46
C MET A 330 -3.28 12.23 -14.87
N ARG A 331 -4.56 12.50 -15.09
CA ARG A 331 -5.01 13.16 -16.30
C ARG A 331 -4.45 14.56 -16.38
N LYS A 332 -4.01 14.96 -17.57
CA LYS A 332 -3.55 16.34 -17.83
C LYS A 332 -4.62 17.39 -17.53
N ALA A 333 -5.91 17.03 -17.60
CA ALA A 333 -7.02 17.90 -17.20
C ALA A 333 -7.01 18.32 -15.72
N LEU A 334 -6.32 17.58 -14.84
CA LEU A 334 -6.13 17.97 -13.44
C LEU A 334 -5.00 19.00 -13.27
N TYR A 335 -4.16 19.25 -14.29
CA TYR A 335 -3.09 20.25 -14.19
C TYR A 335 -3.66 21.67 -14.35
N GLN A 336 -3.72 22.43 -13.25
CA GLN A 336 -4.34 23.76 -13.20
C GLN A 336 -3.35 24.91 -13.09
N LEU A 337 -2.04 24.65 -12.95
CA LEU A 337 -1.04 25.73 -12.89
C LEU A 337 -0.93 26.52 -14.21
N GLY A 338 -1.26 25.89 -15.35
CA GLY A 338 -1.31 26.56 -16.65
C GLY A 338 0.03 27.22 -17.01
N SER A 339 0.00 28.52 -17.30
CA SER A 339 1.20 29.32 -17.58
C SER A 339 1.97 29.76 -16.32
N SER A 340 1.39 29.59 -15.12
CA SER A 340 2.04 29.91 -13.84
C SER A 340 3.23 28.99 -13.58
N ALA A 341 4.15 29.40 -12.73
CA ALA A 341 5.29 28.59 -12.33
C ALA A 341 4.91 27.15 -11.89
N PRO A 342 5.74 26.13 -12.18
CA PRO A 342 5.50 24.75 -11.75
C PRO A 342 5.43 24.63 -10.22
N SER A 343 4.94 23.49 -9.73
CA SER A 343 4.85 23.26 -8.28
C SER A 343 6.21 23.34 -7.57
N THR A 344 7.27 22.99 -8.29
CA THR A 344 8.66 23.08 -7.81
C THR A 344 9.53 23.66 -8.91
N CYS A 345 9.88 24.95 -8.79
CA CYS A 345 10.85 25.60 -9.68
C CYS A 345 12.27 25.09 -9.41
N GLY A 346 13.02 24.83 -10.48
CA GLY A 346 14.42 24.43 -10.39
C GLY A 346 15.07 24.28 -11.76
N GLY A 347 16.36 23.93 -11.77
CA GLY A 347 17.06 23.61 -13.01
C GLY A 347 16.34 22.49 -13.78
N GLY A 348 16.30 22.59 -15.11
CA GLY A 348 15.61 21.62 -15.97
C GLY A 348 14.09 21.82 -16.12
N THR A 349 13.48 22.84 -15.49
CA THR A 349 12.03 23.13 -15.65
C THR A 349 11.73 24.23 -16.67
N VAL A 350 12.77 24.85 -17.23
CA VAL A 350 12.70 26.07 -18.04
C VAL A 350 13.32 25.86 -19.41
N ASN A 351 12.72 26.48 -20.42
CA ASN A 351 13.33 26.71 -21.73
C ASN A 351 14.27 27.92 -21.69
N TYR A 352 13.90 28.95 -20.94
CA TYR A 352 14.65 30.21 -20.89
C TYR A 352 14.42 30.96 -19.57
N VAL A 353 15.48 31.53 -19.02
CA VAL A 353 15.47 32.44 -17.86
C VAL A 353 16.48 33.55 -18.16
N ASN A 354 16.10 34.81 -17.90
CA ASN A 354 17.02 35.94 -17.99
C ASN A 354 17.26 36.59 -16.62
N GLY A 355 18.20 37.53 -16.55
CA GLY A 355 18.55 38.24 -15.32
C GLY A 355 17.85 39.59 -15.14
N PHE A 356 16.84 39.91 -15.95
CA PHE A 356 16.23 41.24 -16.03
C PHE A 356 14.77 41.27 -15.55
N SER A 357 13.95 40.30 -15.94
CA SER A 357 12.54 40.22 -15.58
C SER A 357 12.12 38.79 -15.30
N GLU A 358 11.37 38.59 -14.22
CA GLU A 358 10.74 37.30 -13.91
C GLU A 358 9.68 36.93 -14.96
N GLU A 359 8.98 37.92 -15.51
CA GLU A 359 7.91 37.75 -16.51
C GLU A 359 8.40 37.11 -17.81
N ASP A 360 9.70 37.22 -18.12
CA ASP A 360 10.32 36.63 -19.30
C ASP A 360 10.70 35.15 -19.11
N THR A 361 10.46 34.58 -17.94
CA THR A 361 10.77 33.16 -17.66
C THR A 361 9.85 32.25 -18.47
N LEU A 362 10.44 31.46 -19.38
CA LEU A 362 9.72 30.49 -20.18
C LEU A 362 9.88 29.10 -19.59
N TYR A 363 8.85 28.61 -18.93
CA TYR A 363 8.78 27.24 -18.42
C TYR A 363 8.49 26.21 -19.53
N LEU A 364 8.88 24.96 -19.32
CA LEU A 364 8.60 23.86 -20.24
C LEU A 364 7.09 23.61 -20.41
N ASN A 365 6.66 23.24 -21.62
CA ASN A 365 5.26 22.94 -21.90
C ASN A 365 4.87 21.50 -21.55
N ASP A 366 5.82 20.56 -21.62
CA ASP A 366 5.56 19.18 -21.21
C ASP A 366 5.44 19.09 -19.69
N ILE A 367 4.29 18.62 -19.20
CA ILE A 367 3.95 18.59 -17.77
C ILE A 367 4.90 17.68 -16.98
N GLU A 368 5.36 16.56 -17.56
CA GLU A 368 6.20 15.60 -16.85
C GLU A 368 7.61 16.18 -16.64
N GLU A 369 8.19 16.79 -17.68
CA GLU A 369 9.47 17.49 -17.58
C GLU A 369 9.37 18.75 -16.70
N ARG A 370 8.31 19.55 -16.90
CA ARG A 370 8.05 20.81 -16.17
C ARG A 370 7.97 20.61 -14.66
N GLU A 371 7.43 19.48 -14.19
CA GLU A 371 7.28 19.16 -12.76
C GLU A 371 8.42 18.29 -12.20
N SER A 372 9.47 18.06 -12.99
CA SER A 372 10.67 17.30 -12.64
C SER A 372 11.87 18.23 -12.35
N GLY A 373 11.64 19.28 -11.57
CA GLY A 373 12.67 20.27 -11.27
C GLY A 373 13.85 19.77 -10.44
N GLY A 374 15.05 20.20 -10.82
CA GLY A 374 16.32 19.75 -10.26
C GLY A 374 16.75 18.40 -10.84
N THR A 375 17.75 17.76 -10.22
CA THR A 375 18.11 16.37 -10.59
C THR A 375 16.96 15.43 -10.20
N PRO A 376 16.38 14.68 -11.16
CA PRO A 376 15.28 13.77 -10.89
C PRO A 376 15.73 12.56 -10.06
N GLN A 377 14.75 11.78 -9.61
CA GLN A 377 14.95 10.58 -8.80
C GLN A 377 15.38 9.38 -9.67
N ILE A 378 16.49 9.52 -10.42
CA ILE A 378 16.93 8.64 -11.51
C ILE A 378 16.94 7.15 -11.10
N ILE A 379 17.81 6.80 -10.14
CA ILE A 379 17.99 5.40 -9.71
C ILE A 379 16.71 4.88 -9.05
N GLN A 380 16.02 5.73 -8.32
CA GLN A 380 14.79 5.38 -7.62
C GLN A 380 13.66 5.06 -8.62
N THR A 381 13.55 5.80 -9.73
CA THR A 381 12.60 5.55 -10.82
C THR A 381 12.93 4.27 -11.57
N ILE A 382 14.21 4.04 -11.91
CA ILE A 382 14.66 2.77 -12.51
C ILE A 382 14.32 1.61 -11.56
N ARG A 383 14.59 1.74 -10.26
CA ARG A 383 14.22 0.72 -9.27
C ARG A 383 12.70 0.48 -9.22
N ALA A 384 11.90 1.52 -9.35
CA ALA A 384 10.45 1.37 -9.41
C ALA A 384 10.04 0.55 -10.64
N SER A 385 10.59 0.85 -11.83
CA SER A 385 10.26 0.10 -13.05
C SER A 385 10.64 -1.38 -12.93
N LEU A 386 11.78 -1.67 -12.30
CA LEU A 386 12.19 -3.04 -11.99
C LEU A 386 11.22 -3.77 -11.05
N ALA A 387 10.70 -3.11 -10.02
CA ALA A 387 9.71 -3.69 -9.12
C ALA A 387 8.37 -3.96 -9.83
N PHE A 388 7.97 -3.07 -10.77
CA PHE A 388 6.83 -3.30 -11.66
C PHE A 388 7.07 -4.51 -12.57
N TRP A 389 8.27 -4.63 -13.13
CA TRP A 389 8.62 -5.78 -13.97
C TRP A 389 8.53 -7.11 -13.21
N VAL A 390 8.98 -7.17 -11.96
CA VAL A 390 8.84 -8.38 -11.12
C VAL A 390 7.36 -8.76 -10.98
N LYS A 391 6.49 -7.79 -10.73
CA LYS A 391 5.05 -8.02 -10.62
C LYS A 391 4.46 -8.57 -11.92
N GLU A 392 4.82 -7.99 -13.07
CA GLU A 392 4.38 -8.47 -14.39
C GLU A 392 4.90 -9.89 -14.69
N TYR A 393 6.16 -10.17 -14.37
CA TYR A 393 6.78 -11.47 -14.58
C TYR A 393 6.05 -12.60 -13.82
N ILE A 394 5.65 -12.34 -12.58
CA ILE A 394 4.83 -13.28 -11.79
C ILE A 394 3.39 -13.35 -12.31
N SER A 395 2.87 -12.26 -12.88
CA SER A 395 1.50 -12.02 -13.34
C SER A 395 0.49 -11.72 -12.24
N HIS A 396 -0.45 -10.83 -12.54
CA HIS A 396 -1.55 -10.48 -11.63
C HIS A 396 -2.45 -11.65 -11.27
N GLN A 397 -2.65 -12.59 -12.19
CA GLN A 397 -3.53 -13.73 -11.98
C GLN A 397 -2.96 -14.65 -10.89
N VAL A 398 -1.68 -14.99 -10.99
CA VAL A 398 -0.97 -15.77 -9.96
C VAL A 398 -1.00 -15.07 -8.62
N ILE A 399 -0.70 -13.76 -8.59
CA ILE A 399 -0.70 -13.00 -7.33
C ILE A 399 -2.09 -13.05 -6.67
N LYS A 400 -3.15 -12.80 -7.45
CA LYS A 400 -4.52 -12.85 -6.96
C LYS A 400 -4.89 -14.23 -6.41
N GLU A 401 -4.65 -15.29 -7.17
CA GLU A 401 -4.96 -16.66 -6.75
C GLU A 401 -4.28 -17.02 -5.43
N GLN A 402 -3.00 -16.67 -5.26
CA GLN A 402 -2.27 -16.94 -4.02
C GLN A 402 -2.78 -16.09 -2.85
N GLU A 403 -3.09 -14.80 -3.07
CA GLU A 403 -3.68 -13.96 -2.03
C GLU A 403 -5.04 -14.49 -1.57
N ASP A 404 -5.91 -14.86 -2.50
CA ASP A 404 -7.24 -15.41 -2.23
C ASP A 404 -7.11 -16.73 -1.41
N ILE A 405 -6.21 -17.63 -1.80
CA ILE A 405 -5.92 -18.87 -1.04
C ILE A 405 -5.50 -18.58 0.40
N TYR A 406 -4.55 -17.67 0.60
CA TYR A 406 -4.02 -17.39 1.94
C TYR A 406 -5.06 -16.73 2.83
N ILE A 407 -5.81 -15.75 2.32
CA ILE A 407 -6.77 -15.03 3.15
C ILE A 407 -7.99 -15.88 3.49
N GLU A 408 -8.48 -16.70 2.55
CA GLU A 408 -9.59 -17.63 2.82
C GLU A 408 -9.20 -18.67 3.87
N LYS A 409 -8.02 -19.29 3.74
CA LYS A 409 -7.51 -20.24 4.74
C LYS A 409 -7.33 -19.59 6.11
N ALA A 410 -6.77 -18.38 6.16
CA ALA A 410 -6.58 -17.67 7.42
C ALA A 410 -7.91 -17.32 8.10
N LEU A 411 -8.90 -16.82 7.35
CA LEU A 411 -10.22 -16.51 7.89
C LEU A 411 -10.95 -17.78 8.36
N ASN A 412 -10.97 -18.84 7.56
CA ASN A 412 -11.60 -20.11 7.92
C ASN A 412 -11.01 -20.71 9.21
N ARG A 413 -9.70 -20.55 9.43
CA ARG A 413 -9.03 -21.05 10.63
C ARG A 413 -9.24 -20.17 11.86
N LEU A 414 -9.17 -18.84 11.71
CA LEU A 414 -9.15 -17.92 12.85
C LEU A 414 -10.53 -17.45 13.31
N LEU A 415 -11.53 -17.36 12.43
CA LEU A 415 -12.87 -16.87 12.79
C LEU A 415 -13.60 -17.74 13.84
N PRO A 416 -13.48 -19.08 13.84
CA PRO A 416 -14.11 -19.91 14.88
C PRO A 416 -13.54 -19.69 16.29
N ASN A 417 -12.35 -19.10 16.42
CA ASN A 417 -11.71 -18.89 17.72
C ASN A 417 -12.30 -17.66 18.44
N LYS A 418 -13.04 -17.91 19.53
CA LYS A 418 -13.68 -16.88 20.36
C LYS A 418 -12.72 -15.87 21.02
N ASN A 419 -11.43 -16.21 21.13
CA ASN A 419 -10.41 -15.33 21.67
C ASN A 419 -9.70 -14.49 20.61
N ILE A 420 -10.04 -14.64 19.33
CA ILE A 420 -9.53 -13.80 18.25
C ILE A 420 -10.70 -12.98 17.71
N TRP A 421 -10.45 -11.70 17.45
CA TRP A 421 -11.37 -10.88 16.68
C TRP A 421 -10.66 -10.31 15.48
N VAL A 422 -11.03 -10.78 14.29
CA VAL A 422 -10.59 -10.19 13.02
C VAL A 422 -11.39 -8.90 12.78
N LEU A 423 -10.70 -7.80 12.51
CA LEU A 423 -11.32 -6.50 12.30
C LEU A 423 -11.89 -6.34 10.88
N GLY A 424 -12.96 -5.57 10.76
CA GLY A 424 -13.66 -5.27 9.51
C GLY A 424 -14.59 -6.38 9.02
N ASN A 425 -15.31 -6.14 7.93
CA ASN A 425 -16.24 -7.09 7.33
C ASN A 425 -15.52 -8.35 6.83
N THR A 426 -15.76 -9.51 7.45
CA THR A 426 -15.08 -10.79 7.19
C THR A 426 -15.54 -11.55 5.95
N THR A 427 -16.61 -11.08 5.28
CA THR A 427 -17.14 -11.69 4.06
C THR A 427 -16.76 -10.91 2.79
N ALA A 428 -16.40 -9.64 2.93
CA ALA A 428 -15.99 -8.80 1.81
C ALA A 428 -14.63 -9.24 1.25
N ARG A 429 -14.49 -9.15 -0.09
CA ARG A 429 -13.23 -9.42 -0.78
C ARG A 429 -12.13 -8.50 -0.25
N ARG A 430 -10.97 -9.07 0.05
CA ARG A 430 -9.86 -8.36 0.67
C ARG A 430 -8.51 -8.89 0.20
N GLN A 431 -7.49 -8.05 0.28
CA GLN A 431 -6.10 -8.47 0.25
C GLN A 431 -5.81 -9.43 1.40
N ALA A 432 -4.70 -10.16 1.31
CA ALA A 432 -4.22 -11.04 2.37
C ALA A 432 -3.61 -10.26 3.56
N ILE A 433 -4.34 -9.24 4.05
CA ILE A 433 -4.03 -8.39 5.19
C ILE A 433 -4.98 -8.78 6.32
N LEU A 434 -4.41 -9.07 7.49
CA LEU A 434 -5.15 -9.47 8.67
C LEU A 434 -4.85 -8.53 9.83
N SER A 435 -5.83 -7.72 10.21
CA SER A 435 -5.83 -6.97 11.47
C SER A 435 -6.72 -7.68 12.48
N PHE A 436 -6.19 -7.90 13.69
CA PHE A 436 -6.90 -8.67 14.71
C PHE A 436 -6.57 -8.23 16.14
N LEU A 437 -7.47 -8.56 17.05
CA LEU A 437 -7.28 -8.50 18.50
C LEU A 437 -7.21 -9.90 19.07
N VAL A 438 -6.36 -10.08 20.08
CA VAL A 438 -6.26 -11.31 20.87
C VAL A 438 -6.82 -11.05 22.25
N TYR A 439 -7.76 -11.85 22.71
CA TYR A 439 -8.43 -11.68 24.00
C TYR A 439 -7.83 -12.57 25.08
N SER A 440 -7.70 -12.00 26.28
CA SER A 440 -7.35 -12.78 27.46
C SER A 440 -8.50 -13.69 27.90
N THR A 441 -8.16 -14.83 28.50
CA THR A 441 -9.15 -15.70 29.16
C THR A 441 -9.16 -15.41 30.66
N SER A 442 -10.35 -15.34 31.26
CA SER A 442 -10.51 -15.11 32.71
C SER A 442 -11.31 -16.22 33.38
N ASN A 443 -10.96 -16.53 34.63
CA ASN A 443 -11.82 -17.25 35.57
C ASN A 443 -12.48 -16.21 36.49
N SER A 444 -13.54 -15.55 36.04
CA SER A 444 -14.40 -14.80 36.95
C SER A 444 -15.70 -15.57 37.17
N SER A 445 -15.89 -16.08 38.40
CA SER A 445 -17.21 -16.33 38.96
C SER A 445 -17.80 -14.97 39.31
N SER A 446 -18.71 -14.43 38.49
CA SER A 446 -19.42 -13.21 38.86
C SER A 446 -20.43 -13.52 39.96
N THR A 447 -20.13 -13.14 41.19
CA THR A 447 -21.15 -12.62 42.11
C THR A 447 -21.55 -11.24 41.59
N GLY A 448 -22.70 -11.18 40.91
CA GLY A 448 -23.22 -9.95 40.31
C GLY A 448 -24.42 -10.26 39.45
N THR A 449 -25.59 -10.32 40.08
CA THR A 449 -26.91 -10.40 39.47
C THR A 449 -27.14 -9.24 38.51
N VAL A 450 -27.16 -9.51 37.20
CA VAL A 450 -28.01 -8.85 36.20
C VAL A 450 -28.33 -9.88 35.10
N HIS A 451 -29.61 -9.95 34.72
CA HIS A 451 -30.26 -10.87 33.79
C HIS A 451 -29.50 -11.17 32.47
N ASP A 452 -29.21 -12.44 32.23
CA ASP A 452 -29.02 -13.01 30.88
C ASP A 452 -30.28 -13.81 30.51
N LEU A 453 -30.91 -13.44 29.40
CA LEU A 453 -31.95 -14.21 28.72
C LEU A 453 -31.37 -14.79 27.43
N CYS A 454 -31.53 -16.11 27.28
CA CYS A 454 -31.43 -16.91 26.06
C CYS A 454 -29.99 -17.04 25.49
N ASP A 455 -29.49 -18.21 25.08
CA ASP A 455 -30.14 -19.31 24.40
C ASP A 455 -29.29 -20.59 24.57
N GLY A 456 -29.96 -21.74 24.69
CA GLY A 456 -29.35 -23.02 24.92
C GLY A 456 -29.60 -23.96 23.76
N THR A 457 -28.54 -24.49 23.16
CA THR A 457 -28.57 -25.79 22.47
C THR A 457 -27.19 -26.43 22.54
N ASP A 458 -27.08 -27.45 23.39
CA ASP A 458 -26.01 -28.45 23.34
C ASP A 458 -26.10 -29.23 22.03
N ASN A 459 -24.99 -29.34 21.30
CA ASN A 459 -24.88 -30.29 20.19
C ASN A 459 -23.70 -31.24 20.41
N LYS A 460 -24.04 -32.53 20.35
CA LYS A 460 -23.19 -33.70 20.58
C LYS A 460 -22.12 -33.86 19.50
N ASP A 461 -20.98 -34.39 19.92
CA ASP A 461 -19.83 -34.81 19.13
C ASP A 461 -20.20 -35.75 17.96
N VAL A 462 -19.56 -35.52 16.80
CA VAL A 462 -19.31 -36.55 15.77
C VAL A 462 -17.87 -36.42 15.27
N ASN A 463 -17.19 -37.57 15.23
CA ASN A 463 -15.77 -37.80 14.97
C ASN A 463 -15.21 -37.23 13.66
N GLY A 464 -14.01 -36.63 13.75
CA GLY A 464 -13.08 -36.36 12.66
C GLY A 464 -11.81 -35.70 13.22
N GLU A 465 -10.66 -36.38 13.15
CA GLU A 465 -9.37 -35.89 13.65
C GLU A 465 -8.90 -34.65 12.89
N ALA A 466 -9.25 -33.48 13.41
CA ALA A 466 -8.52 -32.23 13.20
C ALA A 466 -8.16 -31.68 14.58
N LEU A 467 -6.86 -31.48 14.80
CA LEU A 467 -6.25 -31.21 16.10
C LEU A 467 -6.55 -29.78 16.58
N TYR A 468 -7.81 -29.52 16.92
CA TYR A 468 -8.27 -28.22 17.43
C TYR A 468 -7.95 -28.08 18.93
N THR A 469 -6.96 -27.25 19.27
CA THR A 469 -6.40 -27.08 20.62
C THR A 469 -7.25 -26.22 21.58
N TRP A 470 -8.57 -26.12 21.40
CA TRP A 470 -9.42 -25.11 22.12
C TRP A 470 -9.91 -25.53 23.52
N ARG A 471 -9.56 -26.72 24.03
CA ARG A 471 -10.10 -27.25 25.31
C ARG A 471 -9.56 -26.60 26.59
N GLU A 472 -8.54 -25.73 26.51
CA GLU A 472 -7.90 -25.14 27.71
C GLU A 472 -8.35 -23.70 28.05
N THR A 473 -9.31 -23.14 27.31
CA THR A 473 -9.73 -21.73 27.47
C THR A 473 -10.62 -21.53 28.70
N GLY A 474 -10.39 -20.45 29.45
CA GLY A 474 -11.21 -20.07 30.62
C GLY A 474 -12.66 -19.73 30.25
N LYS A 475 -13.58 -19.75 31.23
CA LYS A 475 -15.03 -19.68 30.99
C LYS A 475 -15.55 -18.34 30.41
N ARG A 476 -14.79 -17.23 30.50
CA ARG A 476 -15.21 -15.90 30.01
C ARG A 476 -14.07 -15.11 29.34
N ARG A 477 -14.42 -14.39 28.26
CA ARG A 477 -13.55 -13.48 27.48
C ARG A 477 -13.25 -12.20 28.29
N GLY A 478 -11.97 -11.88 28.49
CA GLY A 478 -11.50 -10.68 29.19
C GLY A 478 -11.35 -9.46 28.28
N LYS A 479 -10.50 -8.49 28.65
CA LYS A 479 -10.06 -7.41 27.74
C LYS A 479 -9.06 -7.95 26.70
N PRO A 480 -8.96 -7.35 25.50
CA PRO A 480 -7.95 -7.72 24.53
C PRO A 480 -6.55 -7.39 25.04
N LEU A 481 -5.56 -8.16 24.64
CA LEU A 481 -4.15 -7.82 24.78
C LEU A 481 -3.83 -6.60 23.92
N HIS A 482 -2.93 -5.75 24.42
CA HIS A 482 -2.49 -4.58 23.67
C HIS A 482 -1.85 -4.99 22.33
N GLY A 483 -2.25 -4.39 21.21
CA GLY A 483 -1.74 -4.77 19.87
C GLY A 483 -0.21 -4.78 19.75
N PRO A 484 0.50 -3.73 20.21
CA PRO A 484 1.96 -3.72 20.32
C PRO A 484 2.55 -4.81 21.23
N PHE A 485 1.82 -5.30 22.25
CA PHE A 485 2.28 -6.42 23.07
C PHE A 485 2.21 -7.73 22.29
N VAL A 486 1.09 -7.99 21.62
CA VAL A 486 0.94 -9.18 20.76
C VAL A 486 1.99 -9.18 19.64
N ALA A 487 2.26 -8.03 19.02
CA ALA A 487 3.34 -7.90 18.04
C ALA A 487 4.73 -8.17 18.64
N ALA A 488 4.99 -7.68 19.86
CA ALA A 488 6.24 -7.99 20.58
C ALA A 488 6.37 -9.49 20.88
N LEU A 489 5.30 -10.18 21.27
CA LEU A 489 5.33 -11.63 21.48
C LEU A 489 5.55 -12.41 20.18
N LEU A 490 4.89 -12.02 19.08
CA LEU A 490 5.15 -12.61 17.76
C LEU A 490 6.63 -12.47 17.36
N ASN A 491 7.23 -11.31 17.61
CA ASN A 491 8.66 -11.09 17.37
C ASN A 491 9.56 -11.91 18.31
N ASP A 492 9.41 -11.72 19.62
CA ASP A 492 10.34 -12.23 20.62
C ASP A 492 10.25 -13.75 20.77
N VAL A 493 9.04 -14.30 20.72
CA VAL A 493 8.82 -15.73 20.96
C VAL A 493 9.00 -16.53 19.67
N PHE A 494 8.61 -15.97 18.52
CA PHE A 494 8.49 -16.71 17.26
C PHE A 494 9.32 -16.17 16.09
N GLY A 495 9.89 -14.96 16.19
CA GLY A 495 10.60 -14.31 15.07
C GLY A 495 9.69 -13.68 14.01
N ILE A 496 8.38 -13.65 14.24
CA ILE A 496 7.38 -13.16 13.29
C ILE A 496 7.30 -11.63 13.39
N GLN A 497 7.59 -10.97 12.26
CA GLN A 497 7.57 -9.51 12.16
C GLN A 497 6.16 -9.03 11.79
N ALA A 498 5.37 -8.72 12.81
CA ALA A 498 4.05 -8.11 12.70
C ALA A 498 4.08 -6.65 13.19
N ARG A 499 3.00 -5.90 12.96
CA ARG A 499 2.89 -4.50 13.38
C ARG A 499 1.78 -4.31 14.40
N GLY A 500 2.08 -3.66 15.52
CA GLY A 500 1.10 -3.22 16.52
C GLY A 500 0.77 -1.73 16.42
N GLY A 501 -0.48 -1.36 16.63
CA GLY A 501 -0.93 0.05 16.71
C GLY A 501 -2.17 0.35 15.88
N CYS A 502 -2.34 1.61 15.46
CA CYS A 502 -3.51 2.08 14.69
C CYS A 502 -3.26 2.21 13.18
N ALA A 503 -2.12 1.73 12.68
CA ALA A 503 -1.75 1.66 11.25
C ALA A 503 -1.99 2.94 10.43
N CYS A 504 -1.83 4.12 11.03
CA CYS A 504 -2.07 5.43 10.39
C CYS A 504 -3.50 5.57 9.84
N ALA A 505 -4.48 4.95 10.48
CA ALA A 505 -5.89 4.99 10.10
C ALA A 505 -6.76 5.27 11.35
N GLY A 506 -6.38 6.30 12.11
CA GLY A 506 -6.99 6.64 13.41
C GLY A 506 -8.53 6.70 13.41
N PRO A 507 -9.16 7.49 12.53
CA PRO A 507 -10.62 7.55 12.44
C PRO A 507 -11.27 6.19 12.16
N TYR A 508 -10.74 5.42 11.20
CA TYR A 508 -11.24 4.08 10.93
C TYR A 508 -11.06 3.14 12.12
N GLY A 509 -9.92 3.24 12.80
CA GLY A 509 -9.65 2.51 14.04
C GLY A 509 -10.64 2.84 15.16
N HIS A 510 -11.10 4.09 15.29
CA HIS A 510 -12.15 4.43 16.24
C HIS A 510 -13.46 3.73 15.89
N ILE A 511 -13.82 3.67 14.61
CA ILE A 511 -15.04 2.98 14.17
C ILE A 511 -14.93 1.48 14.44
N LEU A 512 -13.82 0.84 14.03
CA LEU A 512 -13.57 -0.60 14.21
C LEU A 512 -13.53 -1.04 15.67
N LEU A 513 -13.07 -0.16 16.57
CA LEU A 513 -12.94 -0.43 18.00
C LEU A 513 -14.10 0.17 18.82
N HIS A 514 -15.12 0.72 18.16
CA HIS A 514 -16.28 1.37 18.77
C HIS A 514 -15.90 2.47 19.79
N VAL A 515 -14.89 3.26 19.47
CA VAL A 515 -14.44 4.41 20.27
C VAL A 515 -15.35 5.60 19.97
N ASN A 516 -16.17 5.99 20.94
CA ASN A 516 -17.06 7.15 20.84
C ASN A 516 -16.34 8.49 21.11
N GLU A 517 -17.03 9.60 20.84
CA GLU A 517 -16.51 10.96 20.99
C GLU A 517 -15.97 11.27 22.42
N PRO A 518 -16.71 10.98 23.51
CA PRO A 518 -16.17 11.18 24.86
C PRO A 518 -14.88 10.40 25.13
N SER A 519 -14.82 9.14 24.66
CA SER A 519 -13.65 8.28 24.85
C SER A 519 -12.43 8.80 24.08
N THR A 520 -12.61 9.29 22.85
CA THR A 520 -11.48 9.84 22.08
C THR A 520 -10.96 11.15 22.66
N LEU A 521 -11.84 12.03 23.17
CA LEU A 521 -11.43 13.26 23.87
C LEU A 521 -10.66 12.96 25.15
N ALA A 522 -11.07 11.93 25.89
CA ALA A 522 -10.36 11.48 27.08
C ALA A 522 -9.00 10.85 26.74
N ILE A 523 -8.91 10.06 25.66
CA ILE A 523 -7.62 9.57 25.13
C ILE A 523 -6.71 10.74 24.76
N ARG A 524 -7.23 11.75 24.05
CA ARG A 524 -6.48 12.96 23.70
C ARG A 524 -5.96 13.67 24.95
N SER A 525 -6.80 13.89 25.96
CA SER A 525 -6.39 14.53 27.22
C SER A 525 -5.28 13.74 27.94
N ALA A 526 -5.37 12.40 27.95
CA ALA A 526 -4.31 11.57 28.52
C ALA A 526 -2.98 11.67 27.74
N ILE A 527 -3.04 11.74 26.40
CA ILE A 527 -1.86 11.96 25.55
C ILE A 527 -1.24 13.34 25.82
N GLU A 528 -2.04 14.39 25.97
CA GLU A 528 -1.57 15.75 26.31
C GLU A 528 -0.87 15.78 27.69
N LYS A 529 -1.29 14.93 28.63
CA LYS A 529 -0.60 14.71 29.92
C LYS A 529 0.66 13.82 29.82
N GLY A 530 1.04 13.39 28.63
CA GLY A 530 2.24 12.58 28.39
C GLY A 530 2.03 11.06 28.42
N TYR A 531 0.78 10.58 28.45
CA TYR A 531 0.45 9.15 28.49
C TYR A 531 0.10 8.59 27.10
N ALA A 532 1.04 8.60 26.14
CA ALA A 532 0.74 8.13 24.78
C ALA A 532 0.37 6.64 24.70
N GLY A 533 0.67 5.85 25.73
CA GLY A 533 0.34 4.43 25.81
C GLY A 533 -1.14 4.12 25.94
N VAL A 534 -2.02 5.10 26.20
CA VAL A 534 -3.48 4.87 26.23
C VAL A 534 -4.09 4.65 24.85
N LYS A 535 -3.32 4.87 23.78
CA LYS A 535 -3.81 4.75 22.40
C LYS A 535 -4.31 3.32 22.14
N PRO A 536 -5.56 3.16 21.67
CA PRO A 536 -6.04 1.85 21.26
C PRO A 536 -5.35 1.41 19.96
N GLY A 537 -5.38 0.12 19.69
CA GLY A 537 -4.79 -0.45 18.50
C GLY A 537 -4.92 -1.97 18.45
N TRP A 538 -4.45 -2.54 17.35
CA TRP A 538 -4.53 -3.96 17.05
C TRP A 538 -3.18 -4.48 16.58
N THR A 539 -3.12 -5.77 16.28
CA THR A 539 -2.00 -6.39 15.58
C THR A 539 -2.37 -6.60 14.13
N ARG A 540 -1.48 -6.22 13.22
CA ARG A 540 -1.64 -6.44 11.78
C ARG A 540 -0.48 -7.26 11.25
N LEU A 541 -0.81 -8.21 10.38
CA LEU A 541 0.13 -8.88 9.50
C LEU A 541 -0.45 -9.02 8.10
N SER A 542 0.37 -9.52 7.17
CA SER A 542 0.00 -9.77 5.78
C SER A 542 0.74 -10.98 5.24
N PHE A 543 0.05 -11.76 4.40
CA PHE A 543 0.59 -12.93 3.72
C PHE A 543 0.93 -12.56 2.27
N PRO A 544 2.21 -12.42 1.91
CA PRO A 544 2.58 -12.15 0.53
C PRO A 544 2.32 -13.40 -0.34
N TYR A 545 1.97 -13.19 -1.61
CA TYR A 545 1.65 -14.24 -2.60
C TYR A 545 2.77 -15.27 -2.85
N TYR A 546 3.98 -15.03 -2.35
CA TYR A 546 5.14 -15.90 -2.49
C TYR A 546 5.57 -16.56 -1.18
N MET A 547 4.86 -16.34 -0.07
CA MET A 547 5.14 -16.98 1.23
C MET A 547 5.20 -18.50 1.09
N PHE A 548 6.04 -19.18 1.88
CA PHE A 548 5.98 -20.64 1.98
C PHE A 548 4.76 -21.07 2.81
N ILE A 549 4.14 -22.19 2.44
CA ILE A 549 2.97 -22.71 3.17
C ILE A 549 3.34 -23.06 4.62
N GLU A 550 4.56 -23.52 4.87
CA GLU A 550 5.05 -23.82 6.21
C GLU A 550 5.16 -22.55 7.08
N GLU A 551 5.57 -21.42 6.49
CA GLU A 551 5.62 -20.12 7.17
C GLU A 551 4.21 -19.60 7.46
N PHE A 552 3.29 -19.74 6.51
CA PHE A 552 1.88 -19.39 6.67
C PHE A 552 1.24 -20.17 7.83
N GLU A 553 1.40 -21.49 7.85
CA GLU A 553 0.88 -22.37 8.90
C GLU A 553 1.50 -22.07 10.28
N PHE A 554 2.81 -21.78 10.30
CA PHE A 554 3.51 -21.37 11.51
C PHE A 554 2.95 -20.06 12.07
N ILE A 555 2.69 -19.06 11.22
CA ILE A 555 2.12 -17.77 11.65
C ILE A 555 0.73 -17.98 12.25
N LEU A 556 -0.16 -18.73 11.60
CA LEU A 556 -1.50 -18.99 12.14
C LEU A 556 -1.45 -19.72 13.48
N THR A 557 -0.59 -20.73 13.59
CA THR A 557 -0.39 -21.49 14.83
C THR A 557 0.16 -20.60 15.95
N ALA A 558 1.06 -19.65 15.64
CA ALA A 558 1.57 -18.69 16.61
C ALA A 558 0.47 -17.72 17.10
N ILE A 559 -0.44 -17.27 16.23
CA ILE A 559 -1.59 -16.45 16.64
C ILE A 559 -2.50 -17.24 17.58
N GLU A 560 -2.83 -18.48 17.23
CA GLU A 560 -3.65 -19.37 18.06
C GLU A 560 -3.00 -19.63 19.42
N PHE A 561 -1.67 -19.83 19.43
CA PHE A 561 -0.90 -19.94 20.66
C PHE A 561 -1.06 -18.69 21.54
N LEU A 562 -0.96 -17.49 20.98
CA LEU A 562 -1.15 -16.25 21.73
C LEU A 562 -2.59 -16.08 22.22
N ALA A 563 -3.58 -16.59 21.50
CA ALA A 563 -4.98 -16.61 21.93
C ALA A 563 -5.25 -17.55 23.12
N ILE A 564 -4.36 -18.50 23.38
CA ILE A 564 -4.46 -19.43 24.53
C ILE A 564 -3.56 -18.96 25.68
N TYR A 565 -2.33 -18.57 25.38
CA TYR A 565 -1.26 -18.37 26.36
C TYR A 565 -0.73 -16.94 26.44
N GLY A 566 -1.05 -16.06 25.49
CA GLY A 566 -0.39 -14.76 25.33
C GLY A 566 -0.46 -13.87 26.57
N HIS A 567 -1.57 -13.90 27.31
CA HIS A 567 -1.69 -13.12 28.55
C HIS A 567 -0.72 -13.59 29.64
N ARG A 568 -0.34 -14.87 29.67
CA ARG A 568 0.58 -15.42 30.67
C ARG A 568 1.98 -14.81 30.58
N PHE A 569 2.35 -14.25 29.43
CA PHE A 569 3.64 -13.59 29.21
C PHE A 569 3.71 -12.16 29.77
N LEU A 570 2.58 -11.56 30.18
CA LEU A 570 2.54 -10.20 30.72
C LEU A 570 3.57 -9.92 31.82
N PRO A 571 3.80 -10.80 32.82
CA PRO A 571 4.80 -10.57 33.86
C PRO A 571 6.18 -10.25 33.28
N LEU A 572 6.61 -10.96 32.24
CA LEU A 572 7.95 -10.87 31.64
C LEU A 572 8.24 -9.56 30.90
N TYR A 573 7.26 -8.66 30.80
CA TYR A 573 7.42 -7.40 30.08
C TYR A 573 7.16 -6.18 30.96
N HIS A 574 7.80 -5.07 30.63
CA HIS A 574 7.49 -3.74 31.13
C HIS A 574 6.66 -2.98 30.09
N PHE A 575 5.59 -2.32 30.53
CA PHE A 575 4.78 -1.43 29.70
C PHE A 575 5.05 0.02 30.08
N SER A 576 5.45 0.83 29.09
CA SER A 576 5.64 2.26 29.25
C SER A 576 4.36 3.03 28.91
N TRP A 577 3.72 3.60 29.93
CA TRP A 577 2.56 4.47 29.74
C TRP A 577 2.87 5.72 28.91
N LYS A 578 4.13 6.18 28.89
CA LYS A 578 4.55 7.37 28.14
C LYS A 578 4.59 7.13 26.64
N THR A 579 4.99 5.94 26.23
CA THR A 579 5.28 5.63 24.81
C THR A 579 4.37 4.56 24.22
N GLY A 580 3.71 3.75 25.05
CA GLY A 580 2.95 2.57 24.64
C GLY A 580 3.83 1.36 24.29
N SER A 581 5.15 1.44 24.53
CA SER A 581 6.09 0.37 24.18
C SER A 581 6.14 -0.73 25.24
N TRP A 582 6.39 -1.95 24.77
CA TRP A 582 6.62 -3.13 25.60
C TRP A 582 8.10 -3.51 25.54
N THR A 583 8.70 -3.79 26.69
CA THR A 583 10.13 -4.14 26.78
C THR A 583 10.32 -5.37 27.64
N PHE A 584 11.06 -6.35 27.13
CA PHE A 584 11.32 -7.59 27.84
C PHE A 584 12.19 -7.38 29.09
N LYS A 585 11.81 -8.02 30.19
CA LYS A 585 12.52 -7.96 31.47
C LYS A 585 13.46 -9.15 31.62
N LYS A 586 14.71 -8.96 31.18
CA LYS A 586 15.74 -10.02 31.22
C LYS A 586 15.93 -10.68 32.60
N ARG A 587 15.77 -9.95 33.70
CA ARG A 587 15.98 -10.48 35.06
C ARG A 587 14.95 -11.54 35.44
N GLU A 588 13.67 -11.31 35.13
CA GLU A 588 12.56 -12.21 35.51
C GLU A 588 12.55 -13.51 34.70
N PHE A 589 13.29 -13.58 33.59
CA PHE A 589 13.37 -14.76 32.74
C PHE A 589 14.56 -15.68 33.06
N LYS A 590 15.61 -15.18 33.72
CA LYS A 590 16.81 -15.98 34.03
C LYS A 590 16.53 -17.19 34.91
N ASP A 591 15.43 -17.15 35.66
CA ASP A 591 15.01 -18.23 36.57
C ASP A 591 14.17 -19.31 35.87
N LEU A 592 13.76 -19.07 34.62
CA LEU A 592 13.01 -20.00 33.76
C LEU A 592 13.99 -20.73 32.83
N VAL A 593 14.84 -21.58 33.40
CA VAL A 593 15.78 -22.39 32.60
C VAL A 593 15.00 -23.50 31.89
N VAL A 594 14.98 -23.47 30.56
CA VAL A 594 14.51 -24.57 29.73
C VAL A 594 15.69 -25.03 28.87
N GLU A 595 16.16 -26.26 29.10
CA GLU A 595 17.23 -26.86 28.31
C GLU A 595 16.80 -27.06 26.85
N GLU A 596 17.72 -26.81 25.91
CA GLU A 596 17.49 -27.07 24.50
C GLU A 596 17.63 -28.57 24.22
N ASN A 597 16.51 -29.26 23.99
CA ASN A 597 16.55 -30.60 23.40
C ASN A 597 17.04 -30.51 21.95
N LYS A 598 18.26 -30.99 21.72
CA LYS A 598 18.90 -31.08 20.39
C LYS A 598 18.36 -32.26 19.57
N ASN A 599 17.05 -32.30 19.34
CA ASN A 599 16.46 -33.20 18.35
C ASN A 599 16.46 -32.53 16.97
N ASN A 600 16.62 -33.30 15.89
CA ASN A 600 16.52 -32.85 14.49
C ASN A 600 15.05 -32.52 14.11
N ILE A 601 14.47 -31.54 14.80
CA ILE A 601 13.10 -31.07 14.57
C ILE A 601 13.15 -29.77 13.77
N ASN A 602 12.10 -29.51 12.96
CA ASN A 602 11.95 -28.25 12.23
C ASN A 602 12.03 -27.04 13.20
N LYS A 603 12.70 -25.95 12.80
CA LYS A 603 12.86 -24.73 13.62
C LYS A 603 11.53 -24.16 14.12
N PHE A 604 10.50 -24.11 13.28
CA PHE A 604 9.20 -23.56 13.67
C PHE A 604 8.51 -24.40 14.75
N GLU A 605 8.62 -25.72 14.65
CA GLU A 605 8.09 -26.65 15.64
C GLU A 605 8.84 -26.54 16.97
N SER A 606 10.18 -26.40 16.93
CA SER A 606 10.96 -26.20 18.16
C SER A 606 10.63 -24.88 18.86
N TYR A 607 10.34 -23.81 18.10
CA TYR A 607 9.87 -22.55 18.67
C TYR A 607 8.52 -22.70 19.39
N LEU A 608 7.57 -23.43 18.80
CA LEU A 608 6.25 -23.70 19.40
C LEU A 608 6.35 -24.55 20.67
N ILE A 609 7.15 -25.62 20.64
CA ILE A 609 7.36 -26.50 21.81
C ILE A 609 7.94 -25.69 22.98
N ARG A 610 8.99 -24.91 22.71
CA ARG A 610 9.65 -24.08 23.74
C ARG A 610 8.70 -23.01 24.27
N ALA A 611 7.94 -22.35 23.41
CA ALA A 611 6.95 -21.37 23.82
C ALA A 611 5.91 -21.99 24.76
N LYS A 612 5.43 -23.20 24.46
CA LYS A 612 4.47 -23.95 25.29
C LYS A 612 5.04 -24.35 26.64
N GLN A 613 6.29 -24.83 26.68
CA GLN A 613 6.98 -25.14 27.94
C GLN A 613 7.06 -23.91 28.84
N ILE A 614 7.48 -22.76 28.30
CA ILE A 614 7.56 -21.50 29.05
C ILE A 614 6.18 -21.06 29.52
N ALA A 615 5.17 -21.09 28.64
CA ALA A 615 3.80 -20.70 29.00
C ALA A 615 3.19 -21.54 30.13
N ASN A 616 3.62 -22.79 30.28
CA ASN A 616 3.19 -23.67 31.36
C ASN A 616 3.87 -23.38 32.70
N LEU A 617 5.05 -22.76 32.68
CA LEU A 617 5.74 -22.29 33.88
C LEU A 617 5.21 -20.93 34.37
N LEU A 618 4.54 -20.17 33.50
CA LEU A 618 4.02 -18.85 33.81
C LEU A 618 2.64 -18.90 34.50
N PRO A 619 2.32 -17.92 35.38
CA PRO A 619 1.02 -17.86 36.04
C PRO A 619 -0.13 -17.85 35.04
N LYS A 620 -1.11 -18.76 35.25
CA LYS A 620 -2.29 -18.87 34.38
C LYS A 620 -3.13 -17.59 34.32
N PHE A 621 -3.19 -16.85 35.43
CA PHE A 621 -3.89 -15.58 35.54
C PHE A 621 -2.95 -14.55 36.22
N PRO A 622 -2.14 -13.82 35.46
CA PRO A 622 -1.22 -12.84 36.03
C PRO A 622 -1.98 -11.66 36.64
N PRO A 623 -1.43 -11.02 37.69
CA PRO A 623 -2.05 -9.86 38.31
C PRO A 623 -2.11 -8.69 37.33
N GLN A 624 -3.19 -7.91 37.39
CA GLN A 624 -3.31 -6.67 36.61
C GLN A 624 -2.30 -5.64 37.09
N ARG A 625 -1.73 -4.86 36.14
CA ARG A 625 -0.82 -3.78 36.51
C ARG A 625 -1.55 -2.62 37.17
N LYS A 626 -0.82 -1.88 38.00
CA LYS A 626 -1.27 -0.59 38.52
C LYS A 626 -1.35 0.42 37.37
N ILE A 627 -2.54 0.98 37.19
CA ILE A 627 -2.81 2.08 36.26
C ILE A 627 -2.46 3.38 36.99
N PRO A 628 -1.74 4.34 36.34
CA PRO A 628 -1.51 5.67 36.89
C PRO A 628 -2.82 6.33 37.34
N GLN A 629 -2.82 7.01 38.49
CA GLN A 629 -4.03 7.62 39.05
C GLN A 629 -4.70 8.63 38.11
N ASP A 630 -3.92 9.27 37.23
CA ASP A 630 -4.41 10.25 36.24
C ASP A 630 -5.11 9.62 35.03
N ILE A 631 -5.06 8.29 34.89
CA ILE A 631 -5.67 7.56 33.77
C ILE A 631 -6.93 6.88 34.28
N ASN A 632 -8.08 7.29 33.73
CA ASN A 632 -9.34 6.61 34.01
C ASN A 632 -9.29 5.16 33.47
N PRO A 633 -9.42 4.12 34.32
CA PRO A 633 -9.36 2.71 33.90
C PRO A 633 -10.40 2.32 32.85
N ASN A 634 -11.52 3.03 32.78
CA ASN A 634 -12.57 2.80 31.79
C ASN A 634 -12.15 3.24 30.38
N LEU A 635 -11.07 4.01 30.23
CA LEU A 635 -10.50 4.40 28.94
C LEU A 635 -9.61 3.31 28.33
N LEU A 636 -9.25 2.28 29.10
CA LEU A 636 -8.35 1.23 28.62
C LEU A 636 -9.12 0.15 27.88
N PHE A 637 -8.99 0.18 26.56
CA PHE A 637 -9.53 -0.82 25.64
C PHE A 637 -8.82 -2.17 25.74
N PHE A 638 -7.72 -2.28 26.49
CA PHE A 638 -6.87 -3.46 26.54
C PHE A 638 -6.43 -3.81 27.97
N LEU A 639 -5.90 -5.02 28.12
CA LEU A 639 -5.30 -5.55 29.35
C LEU A 639 -3.82 -5.10 29.45
N VAL A 640 -3.40 -4.70 30.65
CA VAL A 640 -2.03 -4.23 30.94
C VAL A 640 -1.40 -4.99 32.09
#